data_AF-A0A3S3PU74-F1
#
_entry.id   AF-A0A3S3PU74-F1
#
_cell.length_a   1.000
_cell.length_b   1.000
_cell.length_c   1.000
_cell.angle_alpha   90.00
_cell.angle_beta   90.00
_cell.angle_gamma   90.00
#
_symmetry.space_group_name_H-M   'P 1'
#
loop_
_entity.id
_entity.type
_entity.pdbx_description
1 polymer ?
#
loop_
_entity_poly.entity_id
_entity_poly.type
_entity_poly.pdbx_seq_one_letter_code
_entity_poly.pdbx_strand_id
1 'polypeptide(L)'
;MDSTTKTLRCDRLFIRILNSHREGLMSPKTETKASVGFKAGVKDYKLTYYTPEYETKSTDILAAFRVTPQPGVPPEEAGAAVAAESSTGTWTTVWTDGLTSLDRYKGRCYHIEPVAGEETQFIAYVAYPLDLFEEGSVTNMFTSIVGNVFGFKALRALRLEDLRIPPAYSKTFQGPPHGIQVERDKLNKYGRPLLGCTIKPKLGLSAKNYGRAVYECLRGGLDFTKDDENVNSQPFMRWRDRFLFCAEAIYKAQAETGEIKGHYLNATAGTCEEMIKRAVFARELGAPIVMHDYLTGGFTANTSLAHYCRDNGLLLHIHRAMHAVIDRQKNHGMHFRVLAKALRMSGGDHIHAGTVVGVLPVASGGIHVWHMPALTEIFGDDSVLQFGGGTLGHPWGNAPGAVANRVALEACVQARNEGRDLAREGNEIIREASKWSPELAAACEVWKEIKFEFAAMDTFYLRSEISIDKYISSGSDNHIYSYIYSYICSGESVSDSDRGSSSIRTGGNGSDFNIRGRSNDFDGNKKYRHLWVQCENCYGLNYKKFFRSKMNICEQCGYHLKMGSSDRIELSVDSGTWDPMDEDMVSIDPIEFHSEEEPYRDRINSYQRKTGLTEAVQTGIGQLNGIPIAIGVMDFQFMGGSMGSVVGEKITRLIEYAANRSLPVIMVCASGGARMQEGSLSLMQMAKISSALYDYQFNKKLFYVSILTSPTTGGVTASFGMLGDIIIAEPNAYIAFAGKRVIEQTLNKTVPDGSQAAEYLFHKGLFDPIVPRNPLKGVLSELFQLHGFFPLNQNSSRALGSVICSEL
;
A
#
# COMPACT_ATOMS: atom_id res chain seq x y z
N MET A 1 23.96 33.87 -54.84
CA MET A 1 23.91 32.65 -55.65
C MET A 1 23.52 31.53 -54.70
N ASP A 2 22.21 31.33 -54.54
CA ASP A 2 21.41 30.34 -55.31
C ASP A 2 21.67 28.93 -54.78
N SER A 3 20.72 28.37 -54.02
CA SER A 3 19.64 27.48 -54.51
C SER A 3 20.21 26.10 -54.89
N THR A 4 19.66 24.93 -54.56
CA THR A 4 18.35 24.52 -54.07
C THR A 4 18.48 23.04 -53.67
N THR A 5 17.84 22.69 -52.57
CA THR A 5 17.05 21.47 -52.31
C THR A 5 17.22 20.26 -53.26
N LYS A 6 17.73 19.14 -52.73
CA LYS A 6 17.44 17.78 -53.23
C LYS A 6 16.64 17.00 -52.17
N THR A 7 15.33 17.18 -52.22
CA THR A 7 14.33 16.27 -51.63
C THR A 7 14.07 15.16 -52.65
N LEU A 8 14.49 13.93 -52.37
CA LEU A 8 14.10 12.75 -53.16
C LEU A 8 13.29 11.79 -52.27
N ARG A 9 11.98 12.01 -52.37
CA ARG A 9 10.82 11.20 -51.98
C ARG A 9 11.10 9.71 -51.67
N CYS A 10 10.94 9.33 -50.42
CA CYS A 10 10.67 7.95 -49.99
C CYS A 10 9.17 7.59 -50.01
N ASP A 11 8.30 8.48 -50.50
CA ASP A 11 6.84 8.27 -50.48
C ASP A 11 6.31 7.36 -51.60
N ARG A 12 7.14 6.98 -52.58
CA ARG A 12 6.70 6.16 -53.73
C ARG A 12 6.90 4.65 -53.58
N LEU A 13 7.69 4.19 -52.60
CA LEU A 13 7.86 2.75 -52.35
C LEU A 13 6.75 2.20 -51.45
N PHE A 14 6.31 2.99 -50.46
CA PHE A 14 5.23 2.60 -49.55
C PHE A 14 3.86 2.55 -50.24
N ILE A 15 3.59 3.48 -51.17
CA ILE A 15 2.34 3.49 -51.95
C ILE A 15 2.30 2.35 -52.99
N ARG A 16 3.44 1.88 -53.50
CA ARG A 16 3.46 0.71 -54.40
C ARG A 16 3.21 -0.60 -53.67
N ILE A 17 3.68 -0.75 -52.43
CA ILE A 17 3.41 -1.93 -51.59
C ILE A 17 1.96 -1.93 -51.09
N LEU A 18 1.41 -0.75 -50.76
CA LEU A 18 -0.02 -0.62 -50.38
C LEU A 18 -0.97 -0.82 -51.57
N ASN A 19 -0.57 -0.42 -52.79
CA ASN A 19 -1.40 -0.64 -53.98
C ASN A 19 -1.25 -2.05 -54.57
N SER A 20 -0.10 -2.73 -54.45
CA SER A 20 0.03 -4.13 -54.88
C SER A 20 -0.71 -5.12 -53.99
N HIS A 21 -1.10 -4.71 -52.77
CA HIS A 21 -1.96 -5.51 -51.89
C HIS A 21 -3.45 -5.16 -51.99
N ARG A 22 -3.84 -4.12 -52.74
CA ARG A 22 -5.26 -3.77 -52.95
C ARG A 22 -5.92 -4.51 -54.10
N GLU A 23 -5.15 -5.10 -55.02
CA GLU A 23 -5.70 -5.83 -56.17
C GLU A 23 -5.73 -7.37 -55.98
N GLY A 24 -5.31 -7.86 -54.81
CA GLY A 24 -5.30 -9.30 -54.48
C GLY A 24 -6.17 -9.72 -53.29
N LEU A 25 -6.80 -8.78 -52.57
CA LEU A 25 -7.77 -9.11 -51.53
C LEU A 25 -9.16 -9.23 -52.17
N MET A 26 -9.37 -10.36 -52.86
CA MET A 26 -10.69 -10.97 -52.82
C MET A 26 -11.13 -10.99 -51.35
N SER A 27 -12.31 -10.45 -51.08
CA SER A 27 -13.00 -10.69 -49.82
C SER A 27 -12.87 -12.17 -49.48
N PRO A 28 -12.37 -12.58 -48.31
CA PRO A 28 -12.79 -13.86 -47.78
C PRO A 28 -14.27 -13.69 -47.45
N LYS A 29 -15.14 -13.86 -48.46
CA LYS A 29 -16.50 -14.38 -48.29
C LYS A 29 -16.40 -15.85 -47.91
N THR A 30 -15.60 -16.16 -46.90
CA THR A 30 -15.89 -17.28 -46.03
C THR A 30 -16.69 -16.64 -44.91
N GLU A 31 -17.99 -16.50 -45.14
CA GLU A 31 -18.95 -16.51 -44.04
C GLU A 31 -18.66 -17.81 -43.28
N THR A 32 -17.86 -17.75 -42.22
CA THR A 32 -18.02 -18.68 -41.11
C THR A 32 -19.46 -18.49 -40.69
N LYS A 33 -20.34 -19.39 -41.16
CA LYS A 33 -21.73 -19.45 -40.73
C LYS A 33 -21.69 -19.52 -39.21
N ALA A 34 -21.86 -18.37 -38.55
CA ALA A 34 -22.21 -18.34 -37.15
C ALA A 34 -23.41 -19.29 -37.02
N SER A 35 -23.35 -20.18 -36.04
CA SER A 35 -24.39 -21.19 -35.82
C SER A 35 -25.78 -20.57 -35.97
N VAL A 36 -26.71 -21.30 -36.60
CA VAL A 36 -28.12 -20.92 -36.69
C VAL A 36 -28.59 -20.44 -35.31
N GLY A 37 -28.90 -19.15 -35.16
CA GLY A 37 -29.33 -18.56 -33.87
C GLY A 37 -28.40 -17.53 -33.21
N PHE A 38 -27.17 -17.29 -33.70
CA PHE A 38 -26.35 -16.18 -33.19
C PHE A 38 -26.87 -14.81 -33.63
N LYS A 39 -27.06 -13.90 -32.66
CA LYS A 39 -27.39 -12.48 -32.90
C LYS A 39 -26.39 -11.60 -32.17
N ALA A 40 -25.59 -10.85 -32.93
CA ALA A 40 -24.66 -9.88 -32.37
C ALA A 40 -25.40 -8.71 -31.70
N GLY A 41 -24.78 -8.12 -30.67
CA GLY A 41 -25.28 -6.94 -29.98
C GLY A 41 -25.27 -7.06 -28.46
N VAL A 42 -25.47 -5.92 -27.80
CA VAL A 42 -25.60 -5.79 -26.35
C VAL A 42 -27.00 -6.22 -25.92
N LYS A 43 -27.07 -6.95 -24.81
CA LYS A 43 -28.31 -7.38 -24.14
C LYS A 43 -28.09 -7.36 -22.64
N ASP A 44 -29.16 -7.18 -21.87
CA ASP A 44 -29.12 -7.28 -20.40
C ASP A 44 -28.54 -8.62 -19.94
N TYR A 45 -27.67 -8.61 -18.93
CA TYR A 45 -27.08 -9.82 -18.36
C TYR A 45 -28.14 -10.73 -17.74
N LYS A 46 -29.21 -10.17 -17.15
CA LYS A 46 -30.28 -10.93 -16.49
C LYS A 46 -30.98 -11.92 -17.41
N LEU A 47 -30.94 -11.72 -18.73
CA LEU A 47 -31.54 -12.65 -19.71
C LEU A 47 -30.81 -14.00 -19.75
N THR A 48 -29.63 -14.13 -19.17
CA THR A 48 -28.81 -15.34 -19.24
C THR A 48 -28.25 -15.76 -17.87
N TYR A 49 -27.92 -14.80 -17.01
CA TYR A 49 -27.18 -15.02 -15.76
C TYR A 49 -28.02 -14.80 -14.50
N TYR A 50 -29.26 -14.32 -14.61
CA TYR A 50 -30.24 -14.36 -13.53
C TYR A 50 -31.16 -15.57 -13.73
N THR A 51 -31.05 -16.55 -12.83
CA THR A 51 -31.77 -17.82 -12.91
C THR A 51 -32.35 -18.15 -11.53
N PRO A 52 -33.42 -17.44 -11.10
CA PRO A 52 -34.00 -17.59 -9.76
C PRO A 52 -34.55 -18.99 -9.47
N GLU A 53 -34.83 -19.77 -10.51
CA GLU A 53 -35.28 -21.16 -10.46
C GLU A 53 -34.13 -22.18 -10.31
N TYR A 54 -32.88 -21.73 -10.31
CA TYR A 54 -31.73 -22.64 -10.25
C TYR A 54 -31.56 -23.28 -8.87
N GLU A 55 -31.59 -24.61 -8.83
CA GLU A 55 -31.22 -25.39 -7.65
C GLU A 55 -29.70 -25.58 -7.58
N THR A 56 -29.08 -25.07 -6.52
CA THR A 56 -27.63 -25.18 -6.32
C THR A 56 -27.20 -26.64 -6.19
N LYS A 57 -26.08 -27.00 -6.81
CA LYS A 57 -25.49 -28.33 -6.64
C LYS A 57 -24.61 -28.38 -5.40
N SER A 58 -24.40 -29.58 -4.86
CA SER A 58 -23.45 -29.82 -3.77
C SER A 58 -22.00 -29.51 -4.16
N THR A 59 -21.70 -29.54 -5.46
CA THR A 59 -20.38 -29.24 -6.04
C THR A 59 -20.15 -27.77 -6.38
N ASP A 60 -21.19 -26.93 -6.32
CA ASP A 60 -21.01 -25.51 -6.67
C ASP A 60 -20.25 -24.76 -5.55
N ILE A 61 -19.41 -23.82 -5.97
CA ILE A 61 -18.96 -22.73 -5.10
C ILE A 61 -20.08 -21.70 -5.05
N LEU A 62 -20.51 -21.32 -3.85
CA LEU A 62 -21.54 -20.28 -3.69
C LEU A 62 -20.91 -19.02 -3.09
N ALA A 63 -21.30 -17.86 -3.62
CA ALA A 63 -20.87 -16.56 -3.12
C ALA A 63 -22.07 -15.71 -2.71
N ALA A 64 -21.97 -15.06 -1.55
CA ALA A 64 -22.93 -14.05 -1.12
C ALA A 64 -22.30 -12.66 -1.27
N PHE A 65 -22.84 -11.86 -2.19
CA PHE A 65 -22.38 -10.50 -2.45
C PHE A 65 -23.37 -9.48 -1.89
N ARG A 66 -22.91 -8.62 -0.99
CA ARG A 66 -23.60 -7.37 -0.67
C ARG A 66 -23.39 -6.39 -1.81
N VAL A 67 -24.44 -6.12 -2.56
CA VAL A 67 -24.43 -5.28 -3.76
C VAL A 67 -25.18 -3.97 -3.50
N THR A 68 -24.58 -2.86 -3.90
CA THR A 68 -25.22 -1.54 -3.95
C THR A 68 -25.24 -1.07 -5.41
N PRO A 69 -26.35 -1.24 -6.15
CA PRO A 69 -26.47 -0.79 -7.53
C PRO A 69 -26.39 0.74 -7.66
N GLN A 70 -26.05 1.23 -8.86
CA GLN A 70 -26.28 2.63 -9.21
C GLN A 70 -27.79 2.93 -9.30
N PRO A 71 -28.23 4.18 -9.07
CA PRO A 71 -29.61 4.57 -9.31
C PRO A 71 -30.06 4.21 -10.73
N GLY A 72 -31.22 3.57 -10.85
CA GLY A 72 -31.79 3.12 -12.12
C GLY A 72 -31.29 1.75 -12.60
N VAL A 73 -30.32 1.12 -11.93
CA VAL A 73 -29.90 -0.25 -12.22
C VAL A 73 -30.74 -1.23 -11.39
N PRO A 74 -31.52 -2.14 -12.01
CA PRO A 74 -32.28 -3.14 -11.28
C PRO A 74 -31.36 -4.09 -10.49
N PRO A 75 -31.73 -4.54 -9.28
CA PRO A 75 -30.91 -5.45 -8.49
C PRO A 75 -30.69 -6.80 -9.20
N GLU A 76 -31.66 -7.29 -9.98
CA GLU A 76 -31.54 -8.50 -10.79
C GLU A 76 -30.46 -8.36 -11.86
N GLU A 77 -30.38 -7.19 -12.51
CA GLU A 77 -29.35 -6.90 -13.50
C GLU A 77 -27.98 -6.74 -12.85
N ALA A 78 -27.92 -6.10 -11.68
CA ALA A 78 -26.68 -5.98 -10.91
C ALA A 78 -26.14 -7.36 -10.48
N GLY A 79 -26.99 -8.22 -9.92
CA GLY A 79 -26.62 -9.59 -9.55
C GLY A 79 -26.21 -10.44 -10.75
N ALA A 80 -26.94 -10.32 -11.87
CA ALA A 80 -26.59 -11.01 -13.11
C ALA A 80 -25.26 -10.53 -13.71
N ALA A 81 -24.98 -9.23 -13.68
CA ALA A 81 -23.72 -8.67 -14.15
C ALA A 81 -22.54 -9.18 -13.32
N VAL A 82 -22.68 -9.23 -11.98
CA VAL A 82 -21.68 -9.85 -11.10
C VAL A 82 -21.48 -11.32 -11.48
N ALA A 83 -22.55 -12.11 -11.62
CA ALA A 83 -22.45 -13.52 -11.97
C ALA A 83 -21.79 -13.75 -13.34
N ALA A 84 -22.11 -12.93 -14.33
CA ALA A 84 -21.59 -13.03 -15.69
C ALA A 84 -20.08 -12.76 -15.75
N GLU A 85 -19.66 -11.60 -15.23
CA GLU A 85 -18.29 -11.08 -15.41
C GLU A 85 -17.30 -11.62 -14.36
N SER A 86 -17.78 -12.51 -13.49
CA SER A 86 -16.97 -13.40 -12.64
C SER A 86 -17.00 -14.87 -13.08
N SER A 87 -17.56 -15.15 -14.27
CA SER A 87 -17.58 -16.50 -14.86
C SER A 87 -17.21 -16.48 -16.36
N THR A 88 -18.18 -16.26 -17.25
CA THR A 88 -18.03 -16.43 -18.70
C THR A 88 -18.53 -15.27 -19.55
N GLY A 89 -19.24 -14.31 -18.94
CA GLY A 89 -19.89 -13.23 -19.66
C GLY A 89 -18.95 -12.08 -20.04
N THR A 90 -19.38 -11.30 -21.03
CA THR A 90 -18.81 -10.00 -21.37
C THR A 90 -19.94 -9.04 -21.79
N TRP A 91 -19.61 -7.78 -22.07
CA TRP A 91 -20.58 -6.70 -22.32
C TRP A 91 -21.44 -6.83 -23.60
N THR A 92 -21.08 -7.71 -24.54
CA THR A 92 -21.80 -7.94 -25.79
C THR A 92 -21.84 -9.42 -26.14
N THR A 93 -22.84 -9.83 -26.93
CA THR A 93 -22.99 -11.25 -27.32
C THR A 93 -21.85 -11.67 -28.25
N VAL A 94 -21.18 -12.77 -27.91
CA VAL A 94 -20.08 -13.34 -28.70
C VAL A 94 -20.49 -14.70 -29.29
N TRP A 95 -20.15 -14.95 -30.55
CA TRP A 95 -20.56 -16.18 -31.24
C TRP A 95 -19.84 -17.43 -30.69
N THR A 96 -18.70 -17.22 -30.04
CA THR A 96 -17.88 -18.28 -29.43
C THR A 96 -18.57 -18.99 -28.28
N ASP A 97 -19.63 -18.42 -27.69
CA ASP A 97 -20.49 -19.11 -26.72
C ASP A 97 -21.09 -20.39 -27.33
N GLY A 98 -21.38 -20.39 -28.64
CA GLY A 98 -21.90 -21.55 -29.36
C GLY A 98 -20.88 -22.67 -29.61
N LEU A 99 -19.60 -22.43 -29.30
CA LEU A 99 -18.55 -23.46 -29.35
C LEU A 99 -18.42 -24.25 -28.03
N THR A 100 -19.08 -23.78 -26.97
CA THR A 100 -19.04 -24.39 -25.64
C THR A 100 -20.46 -24.60 -25.12
N SER A 101 -20.59 -25.19 -23.93
CA SER A 101 -21.87 -25.33 -23.23
C SER A 101 -21.98 -24.23 -22.18
N LEU A 102 -22.52 -23.07 -22.57
CA LEU A 102 -22.72 -21.94 -21.65
C LEU A 102 -23.56 -22.37 -20.43
N ASP A 103 -24.56 -23.23 -20.64
CA ASP A 103 -25.39 -23.76 -19.56
C ASP A 103 -24.62 -24.63 -18.56
N ARG A 104 -23.46 -25.17 -18.91
CA ARG A 104 -22.57 -25.85 -17.95
C ARG A 104 -21.73 -24.84 -17.17
N TYR A 105 -21.13 -23.86 -17.85
CA TYR A 105 -20.06 -23.03 -17.30
C TYR A 105 -20.50 -21.68 -16.73
N LYS A 106 -21.67 -21.16 -17.09
CA LYS A 106 -22.11 -19.86 -16.59
C LYS A 106 -22.25 -19.86 -15.06
N GLY A 107 -21.74 -18.80 -14.43
CA GLY A 107 -22.15 -18.41 -13.09
C GLY A 107 -23.63 -18.03 -13.09
N ARG A 108 -24.32 -18.23 -11.97
CA ARG A 108 -25.77 -18.03 -11.89
C ARG A 108 -26.13 -17.22 -10.66
N CYS A 109 -26.66 -16.01 -10.84
CA CYS A 109 -27.34 -15.30 -9.77
C CYS A 109 -28.70 -15.98 -9.56
N TYR A 110 -28.81 -16.76 -8.48
CA TYR A 110 -29.97 -17.62 -8.24
C TYR A 110 -30.89 -17.08 -7.15
N HIS A 111 -30.44 -16.12 -6.35
CA HIS A 111 -31.29 -15.50 -5.33
C HIS A 111 -30.81 -14.07 -5.04
N ILE A 112 -31.76 -13.18 -4.76
CA ILE A 112 -31.50 -11.80 -4.34
C ILE A 112 -32.48 -11.44 -3.23
N GLU A 113 -31.97 -10.88 -2.13
CA GLU A 113 -32.79 -10.39 -1.02
C GLU A 113 -32.34 -8.98 -0.60
N PRO A 114 -33.25 -8.08 -0.20
CA PRO A 114 -32.89 -6.77 0.32
C PRO A 114 -32.20 -6.88 1.68
N VAL A 115 -31.31 -5.92 1.97
CA VAL A 115 -30.65 -5.83 3.28
C VAL A 115 -31.54 -5.08 4.27
N ALA A 116 -31.98 -5.71 5.35
CA ALA A 116 -32.80 -5.07 6.37
C ALA A 116 -32.08 -3.85 6.99
N GLY A 117 -32.81 -2.72 7.06
CA GLY A 117 -32.28 -1.44 7.53
C GLY A 117 -31.53 -0.62 6.47
N GLU A 118 -31.35 -1.14 5.25
CA GLU A 118 -30.69 -0.45 4.13
C GLU A 118 -31.63 -0.37 2.93
N GLU A 119 -31.87 0.84 2.40
CA GLU A 119 -32.86 1.05 1.33
C GLU A 119 -32.37 0.64 -0.06
N THR A 120 -31.05 0.61 -0.28
CA THR A 120 -30.43 0.44 -1.62
C THR A 120 -29.43 -0.71 -1.70
N GLN A 121 -29.39 -1.56 -0.67
CA GLN A 121 -28.48 -2.71 -0.61
C GLN A 121 -29.24 -4.03 -0.69
N PHE A 122 -28.60 -4.98 -1.36
CA PHE A 122 -29.12 -6.34 -1.53
C PHE A 122 -28.01 -7.34 -1.25
N ILE A 123 -28.38 -8.57 -0.89
CA ILE A 123 -27.49 -9.73 -0.99
C ILE A 123 -27.85 -10.49 -2.26
N ALA A 124 -26.91 -10.57 -3.20
CA ALA A 124 -27.02 -11.39 -4.39
C ALA A 124 -26.22 -12.68 -4.18
N TYR A 125 -26.89 -13.82 -4.35
CA TYR A 125 -26.28 -15.14 -4.23
C TYR A 125 -25.95 -15.69 -5.61
N VAL A 126 -24.67 -16.02 -5.82
CA VAL A 126 -24.14 -16.51 -7.09
C VAL A 126 -23.60 -17.93 -6.92
N ALA A 127 -24.02 -18.84 -7.79
CA ALA A 127 -23.50 -20.20 -7.87
C ALA A 127 -22.52 -20.34 -9.04
N TYR A 128 -21.33 -20.87 -8.78
CA TYR A 128 -20.28 -21.13 -9.76
C TYR A 128 -20.05 -22.63 -9.90
N PRO A 129 -20.13 -23.18 -11.13
CA PRO A 129 -19.76 -24.56 -11.41
C PRO A 129 -18.33 -24.87 -10.98
N LEU A 130 -18.10 -26.06 -10.40
CA LEU A 130 -16.78 -26.52 -9.93
C LEU A 130 -15.70 -26.41 -11.02
N ASP A 131 -16.05 -26.80 -12.25
CA ASP A 131 -15.12 -26.89 -13.39
C ASP A 131 -14.52 -25.54 -13.82
N LEU A 132 -14.97 -24.42 -13.26
CA LEU A 132 -14.37 -23.10 -13.51
C LEU A 132 -13.05 -22.88 -12.77
N PHE A 133 -12.77 -23.69 -11.75
CA PHE A 133 -11.71 -23.42 -10.79
C PHE A 133 -10.56 -24.40 -10.90
N GLU A 134 -9.34 -23.85 -11.00
CA GLU A 134 -8.10 -24.63 -10.91
C GLU A 134 -7.97 -25.27 -9.53
N GLU A 135 -7.69 -26.57 -9.51
CA GLU A 135 -7.50 -27.37 -8.29
C GLU A 135 -6.31 -26.85 -7.46
N GLY A 136 -6.49 -26.71 -6.14
CA GLY A 136 -5.42 -26.26 -5.25
C GLY A 136 -5.02 -24.78 -5.38
N SER A 137 -5.76 -23.97 -6.15
CA SER A 137 -5.40 -22.57 -6.46
C SER A 137 -6.39 -21.55 -5.87
N VAL A 138 -6.11 -21.04 -4.66
CA VAL A 138 -6.86 -19.90 -4.09
C VAL A 138 -6.77 -18.68 -5.00
N THR A 139 -5.60 -18.49 -5.63
CA THR A 139 -5.35 -17.40 -6.58
C THR A 139 -6.37 -17.44 -7.72
N ASN A 140 -6.54 -18.58 -8.40
CA ASN A 140 -7.52 -18.72 -9.49
C ASN A 140 -8.96 -18.49 -9.01
N MET A 141 -9.34 -19.04 -7.86
CA MET A 141 -10.67 -18.83 -7.28
C MET A 141 -10.97 -17.33 -7.06
N PHE A 142 -10.02 -16.57 -6.52
CA PHE A 142 -10.19 -15.12 -6.34
C PHE A 142 -10.10 -14.34 -7.64
N THR A 143 -9.27 -14.76 -8.60
CA THR A 143 -9.22 -14.14 -9.94
C THR A 143 -10.60 -14.17 -10.61
N SER A 144 -11.35 -15.26 -10.49
CA SER A 144 -12.72 -15.32 -11.02
C SER A 144 -13.70 -14.50 -10.16
N ILE A 145 -13.82 -14.81 -8.87
CA ILE A 145 -14.92 -14.30 -8.02
C ILE A 145 -14.78 -12.79 -7.72
N VAL A 146 -13.55 -12.30 -7.52
CA VAL A 146 -13.29 -10.91 -7.10
C VAL A 146 -12.37 -10.14 -8.05
N GLY A 147 -12.06 -10.68 -9.24
CA GLY A 147 -11.11 -10.08 -10.17
C GLY A 147 -11.54 -8.72 -10.70
N ASN A 148 -12.68 -8.66 -11.41
CA ASN A 148 -13.10 -7.45 -12.13
C ASN A 148 -14.39 -6.80 -11.57
N VAL A 149 -15.26 -7.60 -10.96
CA VAL A 149 -16.65 -7.20 -10.63
C VAL A 149 -16.75 -6.04 -9.63
N PHE A 150 -15.72 -5.80 -8.82
CA PHE A 150 -15.66 -4.68 -7.86
C PHE A 150 -15.48 -3.32 -8.54
N GLY A 151 -14.99 -3.29 -9.78
CA GLY A 151 -14.79 -2.08 -10.59
C GLY A 151 -15.93 -1.75 -11.54
N PHE A 152 -17.06 -2.47 -11.47
CA PHE A 152 -18.18 -2.29 -12.41
C PHE A 152 -18.87 -0.95 -12.22
N LYS A 153 -18.93 -0.13 -13.28
CA LYS A 153 -19.54 1.21 -13.25
C LYS A 153 -21.02 1.21 -12.84
N ALA A 154 -21.74 0.13 -13.14
CA ALA A 154 -23.14 -0.05 -12.77
C ALA A 154 -23.36 -0.28 -11.27
N LEU A 155 -22.29 -0.47 -10.49
CA LEU A 155 -22.32 -0.67 -9.05
C LEU A 155 -21.68 0.52 -8.34
N ARG A 156 -22.27 0.95 -7.23
CA ARG A 156 -21.67 1.95 -6.32
C ARG A 156 -20.73 1.29 -5.33
N ALA A 157 -21.09 0.09 -4.86
CA ALA A 157 -20.30 -0.71 -3.96
C ALA A 157 -20.63 -2.19 -4.10
N LEU A 158 -19.64 -3.03 -3.81
CA LEU A 158 -19.76 -4.48 -3.80
C LEU A 158 -18.91 -5.02 -2.65
N ARG A 159 -19.45 -5.91 -1.83
CA ARG A 159 -18.70 -6.64 -0.81
C ARG A 159 -18.97 -8.13 -0.91
N LEU A 160 -17.92 -8.94 -0.94
CA LEU A 160 -18.04 -10.39 -0.82
C LEU A 160 -18.15 -10.74 0.68
N GLU A 161 -19.33 -11.17 1.10
CA GLU A 161 -19.62 -11.46 2.50
C GLU A 161 -19.21 -12.89 2.87
N ASP A 162 -19.53 -13.88 2.05
CA ASP A 162 -19.16 -15.27 2.33
C ASP A 162 -18.98 -16.13 1.07
N LEU A 163 -18.25 -17.23 1.25
CA LEU A 163 -18.11 -18.31 0.27
C LEU A 163 -18.47 -19.67 0.89
N ARG A 164 -19.35 -20.43 0.22
CA ARG A 164 -19.49 -21.87 0.47
C ARG A 164 -18.53 -22.61 -0.44
N ILE A 165 -17.49 -23.19 0.15
CA ILE A 165 -16.53 -24.03 -0.56
C ILE A 165 -17.01 -25.49 -0.49
N PRO A 166 -17.28 -26.15 -1.62
CA PRO A 166 -17.74 -27.54 -1.64
C PRO A 166 -16.60 -28.50 -1.25
N PRO A 167 -16.90 -29.64 -0.61
CA PRO A 167 -15.89 -30.65 -0.28
C PRO A 167 -15.05 -31.11 -1.47
N ALA A 168 -15.65 -31.19 -2.66
CA ALA A 168 -14.96 -31.57 -3.89
C ALA A 168 -13.81 -30.62 -4.23
N TYR A 169 -13.96 -29.31 -3.99
CA TYR A 169 -12.90 -28.33 -4.21
C TYR A 169 -11.92 -28.28 -3.05
N SER A 170 -12.40 -28.25 -1.80
CA SER A 170 -11.51 -28.13 -0.63
C SER A 170 -10.57 -29.33 -0.47
N LYS A 171 -10.95 -30.53 -0.94
CA LYS A 171 -10.09 -31.71 -0.98
C LYS A 171 -8.93 -31.64 -1.95
N THR A 172 -8.91 -30.66 -2.86
CA THR A 172 -7.77 -30.40 -3.75
C THR A 172 -6.65 -29.61 -3.07
N PHE A 173 -6.90 -29.08 -1.88
CA PHE A 173 -5.94 -28.30 -1.10
C PHE A 173 -5.30 -29.13 0.02
N GLN A 174 -4.04 -28.83 0.33
CA GLN A 174 -3.37 -29.38 1.50
C GLN A 174 -4.03 -28.92 2.82
N GLY A 175 -4.38 -27.64 2.90
CA GLY A 175 -4.75 -26.98 4.14
C GLY A 175 -3.55 -26.70 5.08
N PRO A 176 -3.80 -26.47 6.38
CA PRO A 176 -2.76 -26.16 7.37
C PRO A 176 -1.63 -27.19 7.37
N PRO A 177 -0.34 -26.78 7.42
CA PRO A 177 0.79 -27.71 7.47
C PRO A 177 0.77 -28.70 8.64
N HIS A 178 0.12 -28.41 9.76
CA HIS A 178 0.02 -29.30 10.92
C HIS A 178 -1.38 -29.25 11.53
N GLY A 179 -1.93 -28.05 11.67
CA GLY A 179 -3.18 -27.84 12.39
C GLY A 179 -3.03 -27.94 13.91
N ILE A 180 -4.13 -27.63 14.60
CA ILE A 180 -4.18 -27.40 16.05
C ILE A 180 -3.64 -28.58 16.86
N GLN A 181 -4.11 -29.80 16.57
CA GLN A 181 -3.77 -30.99 17.36
C GLN A 181 -2.28 -31.32 17.27
N VAL A 182 -1.75 -31.40 16.05
CA VAL A 182 -0.34 -31.75 15.82
C VAL A 182 0.59 -30.66 16.36
N GLU A 183 0.18 -29.39 16.28
CA GLU A 183 0.94 -28.32 16.93
C GLU A 183 1.05 -28.52 18.44
N ARG A 184 -0.07 -28.78 19.12
CA ARG A 184 -0.05 -29.02 20.58
C ARG A 184 0.82 -30.21 20.95
N ASP A 185 0.76 -31.28 20.15
CA ASP A 185 1.59 -32.47 20.33
C ASP A 185 3.08 -32.18 20.15
N LYS A 186 3.43 -31.39 19.12
CA LYS A 186 4.82 -30.96 18.89
C LYS A 186 5.38 -30.11 20.02
N LEU A 187 4.54 -29.27 20.63
CA LEU A 187 4.95 -28.35 21.70
C LEU A 187 4.81 -28.97 23.10
N ASN A 188 4.09 -30.09 23.22
CA ASN A 188 3.68 -30.71 24.48
C ASN A 188 2.95 -29.71 25.42
N LYS A 189 1.96 -28.98 24.88
CA LYS A 189 1.23 -27.91 25.59
C LYS A 189 -0.29 -28.05 25.41
N TYR A 190 -0.99 -28.33 26.50
CA TYR A 190 -2.43 -28.65 26.51
C TYR A 190 -3.18 -27.89 27.61
N GLY A 191 -4.51 -27.82 27.48
CA GLY A 191 -5.42 -27.34 28.53
C GLY A 191 -5.40 -25.84 28.80
N ARG A 192 -4.74 -25.04 27.94
CA ARG A 192 -4.75 -23.58 27.98
C ARG A 192 -4.46 -22.97 26.60
N PRO A 193 -4.81 -21.69 26.39
CA PRO A 193 -4.22 -20.87 25.34
C PRO A 193 -2.69 -20.87 25.35
N LEU A 194 -2.09 -20.77 24.18
CA LEU A 194 -0.66 -20.49 24.03
C LEU A 194 -0.42 -18.99 24.23
N LEU A 195 0.73 -18.62 24.79
CA LEU A 195 1.12 -17.23 25.02
C LEU A 195 2.23 -16.80 24.07
N GLY A 196 2.01 -15.67 23.39
CA GLY A 196 2.96 -15.09 22.46
C GLY A 196 3.30 -13.62 22.76
N CYS A 197 4.31 -13.09 22.09
CA CYS A 197 4.67 -11.69 22.18
C CYS A 197 5.39 -11.19 20.92
N THR A 198 4.91 -10.11 20.31
CA THR A 198 5.63 -9.40 19.24
C THR A 198 6.70 -8.49 19.83
N ILE A 199 7.96 -8.69 19.42
CA ILE A 199 9.07 -7.86 19.90
C ILE A 199 8.90 -6.40 19.47
N LYS A 200 9.29 -5.47 20.35
CA LYS A 200 9.19 -4.01 20.19
C LYS A 200 10.52 -3.31 20.50
N PRO A 201 10.80 -2.10 19.95
CA PRO A 201 9.99 -1.38 18.95
C PRO A 201 9.86 -2.16 17.64
N LYS A 202 8.85 -1.85 16.82
CA LYS A 202 8.56 -2.63 15.60
C LYS A 202 9.80 -2.79 14.71
N LEU A 203 10.54 -1.69 14.51
CA LEU A 203 11.78 -1.62 13.72
C LEU A 203 12.87 -0.90 14.51
N GLY A 204 14.13 -1.12 14.12
CA GLY A 204 15.29 -0.37 14.63
C GLY A 204 16.15 -1.11 15.66
N LEU A 205 15.73 -2.25 16.17
CA LEU A 205 16.59 -3.11 17.00
C LEU A 205 17.65 -3.82 16.15
N SER A 206 18.88 -3.91 16.67
CA SER A 206 19.91 -4.78 16.12
C SER A 206 19.60 -6.25 16.43
N ALA A 207 20.14 -7.17 15.61
CA ALA A 207 19.92 -8.61 15.76
C ALA A 207 20.23 -9.15 17.17
N LYS A 208 21.35 -8.72 17.75
CA LYS A 208 21.76 -9.12 19.11
C LYS A 208 20.77 -8.65 20.18
N ASN A 209 20.30 -7.41 20.09
CA ASN A 209 19.31 -6.89 21.03
C ASN A 209 17.93 -7.54 20.81
N TYR A 210 17.61 -7.92 19.57
CA TYR A 210 16.42 -8.71 19.25
C TYR A 210 16.44 -10.06 19.98
N GLY A 211 17.55 -10.81 19.85
CA GLY A 211 17.75 -12.07 20.56
C GLY A 211 17.68 -11.91 22.09
N ARG A 212 18.24 -10.83 22.65
CA ARG A 212 18.09 -10.52 24.09
C ARG A 212 16.62 -10.38 24.49
N ALA A 213 15.84 -9.59 23.75
CA ALA A 213 14.42 -9.38 24.06
C ALA A 213 13.63 -10.70 23.95
N VAL A 214 13.92 -11.52 22.95
CA VAL A 214 13.36 -12.88 22.77
C VAL A 214 13.66 -13.76 23.98
N TYR A 215 14.92 -13.84 24.41
CA TYR A 215 15.33 -14.66 25.56
C TYR A 215 14.58 -14.25 26.84
N GLU A 216 14.57 -12.95 27.16
CA GLU A 216 13.93 -12.44 28.37
C GLU A 216 12.42 -12.73 28.40
N CYS A 217 11.75 -12.59 27.26
CA CYS A 217 10.32 -12.90 27.14
C CYS A 217 10.03 -14.39 27.31
N LEU A 218 10.82 -15.26 26.66
CA LEU A 218 10.60 -16.72 26.69
C LEU A 218 10.92 -17.33 28.06
N ARG A 219 12.03 -16.90 28.70
CA ARG A 219 12.41 -17.39 30.03
C ARG A 219 11.39 -16.99 31.11
N GLY A 220 10.69 -15.87 30.91
CA GLY A 220 9.65 -15.39 31.82
C GLY A 220 8.31 -16.14 31.71
N GLY A 221 8.18 -17.13 30.83
CA GLY A 221 7.02 -18.04 30.81
C GLY A 221 6.14 -17.98 29.57
N LEU A 222 6.46 -17.13 28.58
CA LEU A 222 5.79 -17.18 27.27
C LEU A 222 6.18 -18.47 26.51
N ASP A 223 5.26 -18.98 25.70
CA ASP A 223 5.52 -20.12 24.81
C ASP A 223 6.27 -19.64 23.57
N PHE A 224 5.88 -18.46 23.08
CA PHE A 224 6.38 -17.87 21.85
C PHE A 224 6.74 -16.40 21.97
N THR A 225 7.65 -15.99 21.11
CA THR A 225 7.78 -14.60 20.66
C THR A 225 7.70 -14.55 19.13
N LYS A 226 7.63 -13.36 18.52
CA LYS A 226 7.62 -13.25 17.07
C LYS A 226 8.32 -12.01 16.54
N ASP A 227 8.84 -12.16 15.33
CA ASP A 227 9.13 -11.02 14.48
C ASP A 227 7.89 -10.14 14.32
N ASP A 228 8.05 -8.83 14.24
CA ASP A 228 6.98 -7.93 13.83
C ASP A 228 6.72 -8.11 12.31
N GLU A 229 5.51 -7.84 11.82
CA GLU A 229 5.16 -8.15 10.41
C GLU A 229 6.06 -7.43 9.40
N ASN A 230 6.54 -6.24 9.77
CA ASN A 230 7.43 -5.47 8.93
C ASN A 230 8.93 -5.71 9.22
N VAL A 231 9.28 -6.65 10.10
CA VAL A 231 10.67 -7.09 10.30
C VAL A 231 10.99 -8.20 9.30
N ASN A 232 11.76 -7.89 8.27
CA ASN A 232 12.16 -8.84 7.24
C ASN A 232 13.69 -8.90 7.17
N SER A 233 14.31 -8.06 6.34
CA SER A 233 15.76 -7.87 6.28
C SER A 233 16.08 -6.41 5.95
N GLN A 234 16.47 -5.63 6.94
CA GLN A 234 16.70 -4.19 6.83
C GLN A 234 18.17 -3.84 7.10
N PRO A 235 18.62 -2.63 6.73
CA PRO A 235 19.98 -2.19 7.02
C PRO A 235 20.38 -2.28 8.50
N PHE A 236 19.45 -2.00 9.42
CA PHE A 236 19.71 -2.07 10.87
C PHE A 236 19.76 -3.50 11.43
N MET A 237 19.20 -4.48 10.70
CA MET A 237 19.13 -5.88 11.12
C MET A 237 18.87 -6.78 9.90
N ARG A 238 19.93 -7.45 9.42
CA ARG A 238 19.81 -8.47 8.38
C ARG A 238 19.18 -9.74 8.94
N TRP A 239 18.38 -10.41 8.13
CA TRP A 239 17.56 -11.54 8.56
C TRP A 239 18.40 -12.69 9.13
N ARG A 240 19.54 -13.01 8.51
CA ARG A 240 20.37 -14.15 8.91
C ARG A 240 20.94 -13.96 10.32
N ASP A 241 21.42 -12.77 10.64
CA ASP A 241 21.95 -12.45 11.97
C ASP A 241 20.85 -12.55 13.04
N ARG A 242 19.65 -12.06 12.73
CA ARG A 242 18.49 -12.17 13.62
C ARG A 242 18.15 -13.62 13.90
N PHE A 243 18.10 -14.46 12.85
CA PHE A 243 17.76 -15.88 12.99
C PHE A 243 18.74 -16.60 13.93
N LEU A 244 20.04 -16.30 13.81
CA LEU A 244 21.08 -16.88 14.68
C LEU A 244 20.89 -16.48 16.15
N PHE A 245 20.76 -15.18 16.44
CA PHE A 245 20.59 -14.72 17.83
C PHE A 245 19.25 -15.12 18.45
N CYS A 246 18.19 -15.21 17.64
CA CYS A 246 16.90 -15.74 18.10
C CYS A 246 16.98 -17.24 18.38
N ALA A 247 17.66 -18.04 17.55
CA ALA A 247 17.85 -19.46 17.82
C ALA A 247 18.63 -19.69 19.12
N GLU A 248 19.73 -18.95 19.35
CA GLU A 248 20.45 -18.97 20.63
C GLU A 248 19.53 -18.66 21.81
N ALA A 249 18.71 -17.61 21.69
CA ALA A 249 17.77 -17.19 22.73
C ALA A 249 16.69 -18.24 23.02
N ILE A 250 16.13 -18.87 21.98
CA ILE A 250 15.15 -19.96 22.10
C ILE A 250 15.74 -21.11 22.91
N TYR A 251 16.90 -21.63 22.50
CA TYR A 251 17.50 -22.79 23.16
C TYR A 251 17.98 -22.48 24.57
N LYS A 252 18.47 -21.26 24.83
CA LYS A 252 18.83 -20.82 26.17
C LYS A 252 17.61 -20.80 27.11
N ALA A 253 16.49 -20.21 26.68
CA ALA A 253 15.27 -20.17 27.48
C ALA A 253 14.64 -21.57 27.68
N GLN A 254 14.68 -22.41 26.64
CA GLN A 254 14.21 -23.79 26.72
C GLN A 254 15.03 -24.62 27.70
N ALA A 255 16.36 -24.49 27.68
CA ALA A 255 17.23 -25.18 28.64
C ALA A 255 17.01 -24.71 30.09
N GLU A 256 16.72 -23.43 30.29
CA GLU A 256 16.44 -22.85 31.61
C GLU A 256 15.08 -23.28 32.18
N THR A 257 14.05 -23.36 31.32
CA THR A 257 12.66 -23.60 31.75
C THR A 257 12.20 -25.04 31.63
N GLY A 258 12.86 -25.86 30.81
CA GLY A 258 12.44 -27.22 30.47
C GLY A 258 11.22 -27.31 29.54
N GLU A 259 10.62 -26.20 29.15
CA GLU A 259 9.50 -26.16 28.20
C GLU A 259 9.99 -25.93 26.77
N ILE A 260 9.33 -26.53 25.78
CA ILE A 260 9.56 -26.20 24.36
C ILE A 260 9.21 -24.73 24.12
N LYS A 261 10.14 -23.99 23.49
CA LYS A 261 9.99 -22.57 23.16
C LYS A 261 10.10 -22.33 21.66
N GLY A 262 9.54 -21.23 21.18
CA GLY A 262 9.71 -20.82 19.78
C GLY A 262 9.75 -19.31 19.57
N HIS A 263 10.26 -18.92 18.42
CA HIS A 263 10.21 -17.56 17.92
C HIS A 263 9.76 -17.60 16.47
N TYR A 264 8.73 -16.84 16.10
CA TYR A 264 8.22 -16.87 14.73
C TYR A 264 9.16 -16.07 13.84
N LEU A 265 10.08 -16.77 13.19
CA LEU A 265 11.07 -16.18 12.29
C LEU A 265 10.41 -15.79 10.96
N ASN A 266 10.44 -14.51 10.60
CA ASN A 266 9.69 -14.01 9.44
C ASN A 266 10.38 -14.34 8.11
N ALA A 267 9.73 -15.20 7.33
CA ALA A 267 10.16 -15.64 6.00
C ALA A 267 9.73 -14.68 4.88
N THR A 268 8.81 -13.74 5.12
CA THR A 268 8.33 -12.77 4.11
C THR A 268 9.48 -12.04 3.42
N ALA A 269 9.53 -12.09 2.09
CA ALA A 269 10.61 -11.53 1.28
C ALA A 269 10.09 -10.94 -0.04
N GLY A 270 10.95 -10.25 -0.79
CA GLY A 270 10.59 -9.64 -2.07
C GLY A 270 10.45 -10.64 -3.22
N THR A 271 11.01 -11.85 -3.10
CA THR A 271 10.85 -12.93 -4.09
C THR A 271 10.66 -14.28 -3.39
N CYS A 272 10.11 -15.27 -4.12
CA CYS A 272 9.90 -16.61 -3.59
C CYS A 272 11.22 -17.32 -3.24
N GLU A 273 12.28 -17.09 -4.01
CA GLU A 273 13.61 -17.69 -3.77
C GLU A 273 14.18 -17.21 -2.44
N GLU A 274 14.08 -15.90 -2.14
CA GLU A 274 14.52 -15.36 -0.86
C GLU A 274 13.62 -15.80 0.31
N MET A 275 12.31 -15.94 0.08
CA MET A 275 11.38 -16.46 1.09
C MET A 275 11.76 -17.90 1.47
N ILE A 276 11.97 -18.77 0.48
CA ILE A 276 12.37 -20.16 0.71
C ILE A 276 13.77 -20.25 1.31
N LYS A 277 14.74 -19.42 0.88
CA LYS A 277 16.08 -19.36 1.48
C LYS A 277 16.02 -19.11 2.99
N ARG A 278 15.12 -18.24 3.45
CA ARG A 278 14.91 -17.98 4.88
C ARG A 278 14.27 -19.17 5.60
N ALA A 279 13.24 -19.77 5.01
CA ALA A 279 12.58 -20.94 5.58
C ALA A 279 13.54 -22.14 5.72
N VAL A 280 14.39 -22.37 4.70
CA VAL A 280 15.47 -23.37 4.72
C VAL A 280 16.42 -23.11 5.88
N PHE A 281 16.89 -21.87 6.05
CA PHE A 281 17.81 -21.55 7.14
C PHE A 281 17.16 -21.68 8.52
N ALA A 282 15.88 -21.32 8.69
CA ALA A 282 15.14 -21.55 9.92
C ALA A 282 15.07 -23.05 10.26
N ARG A 283 14.82 -23.90 9.25
CA ARG A 283 14.85 -25.36 9.39
C ARG A 283 16.23 -25.87 9.77
N GLU A 284 17.30 -25.39 9.15
CA GLU A 284 18.69 -25.76 9.48
C GLU A 284 19.05 -25.43 10.93
N LEU A 285 18.50 -24.34 11.49
CA LEU A 285 18.67 -23.97 12.90
C LEU A 285 17.81 -24.79 13.86
N GLY A 286 16.92 -25.65 13.36
CA GLY A 286 15.97 -26.43 14.17
C GLY A 286 14.85 -25.60 14.79
N ALA A 287 14.55 -24.41 14.24
CA ALA A 287 13.45 -23.59 14.75
C ALA A 287 12.11 -24.33 14.58
N PRO A 288 11.20 -24.30 15.57
CA PRO A 288 9.94 -25.04 15.48
C PRO A 288 8.89 -24.35 14.59
N ILE A 289 9.04 -23.05 14.32
CA ILE A 289 8.02 -22.22 13.69
C ILE A 289 8.63 -21.05 12.91
N VAL A 290 8.03 -20.74 11.76
CA VAL A 290 8.28 -19.53 10.96
C VAL A 290 6.98 -18.73 10.81
N MET A 291 7.08 -17.47 10.34
CA MET A 291 5.90 -16.69 9.97
C MET A 291 5.95 -16.13 8.55
N HIS A 292 4.77 -15.82 8.02
CA HIS A 292 4.59 -15.21 6.70
C HIS A 292 3.41 -14.23 6.69
N ASP A 293 3.57 -13.15 5.92
CA ASP A 293 2.56 -12.11 5.71
C ASP A 293 1.79 -12.41 4.42
N TYR A 294 0.78 -13.29 4.51
CA TYR A 294 0.22 -13.97 3.33
C TYR A 294 -0.43 -13.05 2.27
N LEU A 295 -1.03 -11.92 2.65
CA LEU A 295 -1.66 -11.00 1.68
C LEU A 295 -0.60 -10.17 0.97
N THR A 296 0.36 -9.63 1.72
CA THR A 296 1.42 -8.79 1.15
C THR A 296 2.46 -9.61 0.38
N GLY A 297 2.70 -10.87 0.78
CA GLY A 297 3.49 -11.83 0.02
C GLY A 297 2.70 -12.51 -1.13
N GLY A 298 1.37 -12.60 -0.99
CA GLY A 298 0.45 -13.20 -1.96
C GLY A 298 0.16 -14.68 -1.72
N PHE A 299 -1.04 -15.12 -2.15
CA PHE A 299 -1.51 -16.50 -1.96
C PHE A 299 -0.64 -17.56 -2.66
N THR A 300 -0.06 -17.24 -3.82
CA THR A 300 0.84 -18.18 -4.52
C THR A 300 2.11 -18.45 -3.71
N ALA A 301 2.73 -17.41 -3.16
CA ALA A 301 3.90 -17.55 -2.28
C ALA A 301 3.52 -18.27 -0.98
N ASN A 302 2.38 -17.91 -0.39
CA ASN A 302 1.90 -18.56 0.84
C ASN A 302 1.66 -20.07 0.67
N THR A 303 0.99 -20.47 -0.41
CA THR A 303 0.70 -21.90 -0.69
C THR A 303 1.99 -22.68 -0.91
N SER A 304 2.97 -22.08 -1.61
CA SER A 304 4.30 -22.66 -1.79
C SER A 304 5.02 -22.86 -0.45
N LEU A 305 4.98 -21.86 0.43
CA LEU A 305 5.57 -21.95 1.76
C LEU A 305 4.83 -22.96 2.66
N ALA A 306 3.50 -23.08 2.56
CA ALA A 306 2.72 -24.06 3.30
C ALA A 306 3.07 -25.50 2.92
N HIS A 307 3.27 -25.78 1.63
CA HIS A 307 3.79 -27.07 1.18
C HIS A 307 5.20 -27.33 1.73
N TYR A 308 6.10 -26.35 1.61
CA TYR A 308 7.46 -26.46 2.17
C TYR A 308 7.44 -26.75 3.68
N CYS A 309 6.62 -26.05 4.46
CA CYS A 309 6.51 -26.22 5.90
C CYS A 309 6.00 -27.61 6.29
N ARG A 310 5.02 -28.16 5.56
CA ARG A 310 4.55 -29.55 5.73
C ARG A 310 5.68 -30.53 5.53
N ASP A 311 6.41 -30.42 4.42
CA ASP A 311 7.47 -31.36 4.04
C ASP A 311 8.70 -31.28 4.95
N ASN A 312 8.88 -30.15 5.65
CA ASN A 312 10.04 -29.88 6.49
C ASN A 312 9.73 -29.82 7.99
N GLY A 313 8.48 -30.09 8.39
CA GLY A 313 8.07 -30.16 9.80
C GLY A 313 8.04 -28.83 10.54
N LEU A 314 8.03 -27.69 9.83
CA LEU A 314 7.96 -26.34 10.40
C LEU A 314 6.50 -25.92 10.62
N LEU A 315 6.16 -25.41 11.80
CA LEU A 315 4.89 -24.71 11.99
C LEU A 315 4.89 -23.40 11.18
N LEU A 316 3.71 -23.02 10.66
CA LEU A 316 3.55 -21.81 9.85
C LEU A 316 2.56 -20.83 10.47
N HIS A 317 3.08 -19.77 11.07
CA HIS A 317 2.27 -18.66 11.57
C HIS A 317 1.91 -17.67 10.46
N ILE A 318 0.62 -17.36 10.29
CA ILE A 318 0.19 -16.37 9.31
C ILE A 318 -0.20 -15.05 9.98
N HIS A 319 0.50 -14.00 9.58
CA HIS A 319 0.14 -12.64 9.91
C HIS A 319 -0.66 -12.00 8.76
N ARG A 320 -1.71 -11.26 9.09
CA ARG A 320 -2.70 -10.74 8.13
C ARG A 320 -2.46 -9.30 7.69
N ALA A 321 -1.20 -8.88 7.57
CA ALA A 321 -0.87 -7.53 7.13
C ALA A 321 -1.68 -7.16 5.86
N MET A 322 -2.16 -5.91 5.77
CA MET A 322 -3.04 -5.40 4.69
C MET A 322 -4.53 -5.80 4.74
N HIS A 323 -4.96 -6.77 5.57
CA HIS A 323 -6.36 -7.26 5.54
C HIS A 323 -7.43 -6.15 5.70
N ALA A 324 -7.21 -5.20 6.61
CA ALA A 324 -8.16 -4.12 6.90
C ALA A 324 -8.32 -3.09 5.76
N VAL A 325 -7.45 -3.12 4.75
CA VAL A 325 -7.67 -2.39 3.48
C VAL A 325 -8.85 -2.99 2.72
N ILE A 326 -9.07 -4.29 2.88
CA ILE A 326 -10.06 -5.08 2.15
C ILE A 326 -11.32 -5.31 2.99
N ASP A 327 -11.18 -5.55 4.29
CA ASP A 327 -12.28 -6.12 5.11
C ASP A 327 -12.97 -5.18 6.10
N ARG A 328 -12.45 -3.96 6.28
CA ARG A 328 -12.90 -3.05 7.35
C ARG A 328 -14.28 -2.46 7.13
N GLN A 329 -14.63 -2.12 5.89
CA GLN A 329 -15.86 -1.41 5.56
C GLN A 329 -16.98 -2.41 5.26
N LYS A 330 -18.17 -2.16 5.82
CA LYS A 330 -19.33 -3.04 5.64
C LYS A 330 -19.92 -2.98 4.23
N ASN A 331 -19.75 -1.87 3.52
CA ASN A 331 -20.36 -1.65 2.21
C ASN A 331 -19.52 -2.16 1.03
N HIS A 332 -18.18 -2.23 1.15
CA HIS A 332 -17.29 -2.58 0.05
C HIS A 332 -16.10 -3.43 0.50
N GLY A 333 -15.68 -4.39 -0.34
CA GLY A 333 -14.46 -5.19 -0.13
C GLY A 333 -14.74 -6.68 0.09
N MET A 334 -13.98 -7.36 0.96
CA MET A 334 -14.20 -8.78 1.26
C MET A 334 -14.21 -8.97 2.76
N HIS A 335 -15.26 -9.56 3.32
CA HIS A 335 -15.30 -9.80 4.76
C HIS A 335 -14.18 -10.76 5.18
N PHE A 336 -13.58 -10.54 6.36
CA PHE A 336 -12.42 -11.32 6.84
C PHE A 336 -12.69 -12.84 6.88
N ARG A 337 -13.93 -13.28 7.13
CA ARG A 337 -14.34 -14.70 7.06
C ARG A 337 -13.98 -15.37 5.73
N VAL A 338 -14.07 -14.64 4.62
CA VAL A 338 -13.71 -15.13 3.28
C VAL A 338 -12.20 -15.31 3.19
N LEU A 339 -11.43 -14.32 3.68
CA LEU A 339 -9.98 -14.38 3.74
C LEU A 339 -9.48 -15.51 4.66
N ALA A 340 -10.19 -15.77 5.75
CA ALA A 340 -9.90 -16.88 6.67
C ALA A 340 -10.16 -18.25 6.02
N LYS A 341 -11.28 -18.43 5.30
CA LYS A 341 -11.54 -19.64 4.51
C LYS A 341 -10.47 -19.86 3.44
N ALA A 342 -10.10 -18.81 2.72
CA ALA A 342 -9.05 -18.83 1.71
C ALA A 342 -7.68 -19.20 2.28
N LEU A 343 -7.29 -18.61 3.42
CA LEU A 343 -6.04 -18.96 4.09
C LEU A 343 -6.06 -20.40 4.60
N ARG A 344 -7.16 -20.86 5.19
CA ARG A 344 -7.28 -22.26 5.63
C ARG A 344 -7.09 -23.26 4.49
N MET A 345 -7.53 -22.93 3.27
CA MET A 345 -7.25 -23.74 2.08
C MET A 345 -5.80 -23.62 1.62
N SER A 346 -5.27 -22.40 1.49
CA SER A 346 -3.88 -22.15 1.08
C SER A 346 -2.85 -22.79 2.03
N GLY A 347 -3.15 -22.80 3.33
CA GLY A 347 -2.34 -23.41 4.37
C GLY A 347 -1.68 -22.38 5.30
N GLY A 348 -1.96 -22.54 6.59
CA GLY A 348 -1.35 -21.83 7.71
C GLY A 348 -1.81 -22.48 9.01
N ASP A 349 -0.90 -22.67 9.96
CA ASP A 349 -1.22 -23.29 11.25
C ASP A 349 -1.87 -22.28 12.21
N HIS A 350 -1.43 -21.02 12.14
CA HIS A 350 -2.05 -19.89 12.85
C HIS A 350 -2.60 -18.86 11.89
N ILE A 351 -3.60 -18.11 12.34
CA ILE A 351 -3.98 -16.83 11.71
C ILE A 351 -4.42 -15.83 12.77
N HIS A 352 -3.99 -14.57 12.63
CA HIS A 352 -4.52 -13.47 13.43
C HIS A 352 -6.01 -13.31 13.16
N ALA A 353 -6.85 -13.58 14.16
CA ALA A 353 -8.30 -13.60 14.00
C ALA A 353 -8.99 -13.32 15.34
N GLY A 354 -10.29 -12.99 15.26
CA GLY A 354 -11.20 -13.27 16.36
C GLY A 354 -11.32 -14.79 16.50
N THR A 355 -12.05 -15.46 15.61
CA THR A 355 -12.24 -16.92 15.66
C THR A 355 -12.16 -17.56 14.26
N VAL A 356 -11.49 -18.71 14.13
CA VAL A 356 -11.44 -19.55 12.92
C VAL A 356 -11.35 -21.03 13.34
N VAL A 357 -12.14 -21.93 12.74
CA VAL A 357 -12.10 -23.37 13.03
C VAL A 357 -10.97 -24.04 12.23
N GLY A 358 -10.19 -24.93 12.88
CA GLY A 358 -9.17 -25.78 12.24
C GLY A 358 -7.84 -25.11 11.87
N VAL A 359 -7.73 -23.80 12.11
CA VAL A 359 -6.49 -23.01 12.17
C VAL A 359 -6.49 -22.37 13.55
N LEU A 360 -5.36 -22.29 14.23
CA LEU A 360 -5.31 -21.74 15.58
C LEU A 360 -5.48 -20.20 15.52
N PRO A 361 -6.59 -19.62 16.04
CA PRO A 361 -6.79 -18.18 16.05
C PRO A 361 -5.79 -17.49 16.98
N VAL A 362 -5.26 -16.35 16.52
CA VAL A 362 -4.33 -15.53 17.28
C VAL A 362 -4.97 -14.19 17.62
N ALA A 363 -5.19 -13.95 18.92
CA ALA A 363 -5.63 -12.67 19.46
C ALA A 363 -4.41 -11.81 19.78
N SER A 364 -4.25 -10.66 19.11
CA SER A 364 -3.06 -9.82 19.19
C SER A 364 -3.40 -8.35 18.99
N GLY A 365 -2.67 -7.47 19.69
CA GLY A 365 -2.77 -6.02 19.58
C GLY A 365 -3.61 -5.37 20.68
N GLY A 366 -3.00 -4.44 21.43
CA GLY A 366 -3.71 -3.64 22.45
C GLY A 366 -4.17 -4.39 23.71
N ILE A 367 -3.86 -5.67 23.86
CA ILE A 367 -4.27 -6.48 25.02
C ILE A 367 -3.24 -6.49 26.15
N HIS A 368 -3.73 -6.69 27.38
CA HIS A 368 -2.97 -6.73 28.65
C HIS A 368 -3.71 -7.60 29.68
N VAL A 369 -3.11 -7.82 30.86
CA VAL A 369 -3.57 -8.79 31.88
C VAL A 369 -5.06 -8.69 32.27
N TRP A 370 -5.64 -7.48 32.36
CA TRP A 370 -7.07 -7.31 32.64
C TRP A 370 -8.02 -7.85 31.56
N HIS A 371 -7.53 -8.04 30.34
CA HIS A 371 -8.30 -8.65 29.26
C HIS A 371 -8.30 -10.19 29.32
N MET A 372 -7.44 -10.81 30.14
CA MET A 372 -7.25 -12.26 30.15
C MET A 372 -8.53 -13.08 30.39
N PRO A 373 -9.44 -12.71 31.32
CA PRO A 373 -10.68 -13.45 31.52
C PRO A 373 -11.56 -13.46 30.27
N ALA A 374 -11.77 -12.28 29.66
CA ALA A 374 -12.56 -12.14 28.44
C ALA A 374 -11.92 -12.88 27.26
N LEU A 375 -10.60 -12.80 27.09
CA LEU A 375 -9.90 -13.52 26.03
C LEU A 375 -10.03 -15.04 26.18
N THR A 376 -9.95 -15.55 27.41
CA THR A 376 -10.09 -16.99 27.71
C THR A 376 -11.51 -17.48 27.47
N GLU A 377 -12.51 -16.64 27.74
CA GLU A 377 -13.93 -16.93 27.51
C GLU A 377 -14.26 -16.92 26.01
N ILE A 378 -13.87 -15.86 25.28
CA ILE A 378 -14.22 -15.66 23.87
C ILE A 378 -13.53 -16.70 22.96
N PHE A 379 -12.24 -16.95 23.18
CA PHE A 379 -11.43 -17.76 22.26
C PHE A 379 -11.23 -19.20 22.70
N GLY A 380 -11.47 -19.52 23.98
CA GLY A 380 -11.20 -20.84 24.53
C GLY A 380 -9.73 -21.25 24.45
N ASP A 381 -9.46 -22.52 24.73
CA ASP A 381 -8.09 -23.02 24.88
C ASP A 381 -7.30 -23.05 23.58
N ASP A 382 -7.94 -23.35 22.45
CA ASP A 382 -7.31 -23.44 21.13
C ASP A 382 -7.09 -22.06 20.51
N SER A 383 -6.26 -21.25 21.16
CA SER A 383 -5.89 -19.90 20.74
C SER A 383 -4.46 -19.53 21.12
N VAL A 384 -3.86 -18.55 20.44
CA VAL A 384 -2.66 -17.85 20.92
C VAL A 384 -3.04 -16.44 21.35
N LEU A 385 -2.73 -16.08 22.59
CA LEU A 385 -2.91 -14.72 23.11
C LEU A 385 -1.56 -14.00 23.10
N GLN A 386 -1.45 -12.90 22.34
CA GLN A 386 -0.18 -12.21 22.10
C GLN A 386 -0.09 -10.83 22.76
N PHE A 387 0.83 -10.70 23.70
CA PHE A 387 1.03 -9.50 24.51
C PHE A 387 2.34 -8.80 24.15
N GLY A 388 2.34 -7.99 23.07
CA GLY A 388 3.50 -7.19 22.68
C GLY A 388 3.84 -6.12 23.71
N GLY A 389 3.13 -4.98 23.66
CA GLY A 389 3.25 -3.91 24.66
C GLY A 389 2.92 -4.38 26.08
N GLY A 390 1.95 -5.30 26.22
CA GLY A 390 1.59 -5.93 27.50
C GLY A 390 2.66 -6.81 28.14
N THR A 391 3.79 -7.06 27.46
CA THR A 391 4.97 -7.73 28.04
C THR A 391 6.15 -6.77 28.13
N LEU A 392 6.57 -6.18 27.00
CA LEU A 392 7.77 -5.33 26.94
C LEU A 392 7.59 -3.97 27.62
N GLY A 393 6.34 -3.53 27.84
CA GLY A 393 6.01 -2.31 28.57
C GLY A 393 5.90 -2.49 30.09
N HIS A 394 6.16 -3.70 30.60
CA HIS A 394 6.12 -3.96 32.04
C HIS A 394 7.22 -3.16 32.78
N PRO A 395 6.92 -2.50 33.91
CA PRO A 395 7.85 -1.58 34.57
C PRO A 395 9.13 -2.25 35.08
N TRP A 396 9.11 -3.57 35.27
CA TRP A 396 10.27 -4.35 35.75
C TRP A 396 10.99 -5.13 34.63
N GLY A 397 10.64 -4.87 33.37
CA GLY A 397 11.25 -5.50 32.20
C GLY A 397 10.49 -6.73 31.67
N ASN A 398 11.04 -7.31 30.60
CA ASN A 398 10.36 -8.31 29.76
C ASN A 398 9.99 -9.60 30.50
N ALA A 399 10.91 -10.16 31.29
CA ALA A 399 10.66 -11.43 31.99
C ALA A 399 9.54 -11.29 33.04
N PRO A 400 9.53 -10.26 33.91
CA PRO A 400 8.36 -9.99 34.77
C PRO A 400 7.06 -9.77 34.00
N GLY A 401 7.08 -9.07 32.87
CA GLY A 401 5.90 -8.91 32.01
C GLY A 401 5.38 -10.25 31.47
N ALA A 402 6.27 -11.16 31.10
CA ALA A 402 5.93 -12.50 30.67
C ALA A 402 5.32 -13.33 31.81
N VAL A 403 5.89 -13.25 33.02
CA VAL A 403 5.38 -13.90 34.23
C VAL A 403 3.96 -13.41 34.54
N ALA A 404 3.73 -12.10 34.51
CA ALA A 404 2.42 -11.51 34.77
C ALA A 404 1.34 -12.06 33.81
N ASN A 405 1.63 -12.13 32.51
CA ASN A 405 0.70 -12.69 31.52
C ASN A 405 0.47 -14.20 31.73
N ARG A 406 1.52 -14.96 32.07
CA ARG A 406 1.41 -16.41 32.34
C ARG A 406 0.55 -16.68 33.57
N VAL A 407 0.81 -15.99 34.68
CA VAL A 407 0.05 -16.12 35.93
C VAL A 407 -1.41 -15.75 35.72
N ALA A 408 -1.68 -14.63 35.04
CA ALA A 408 -3.06 -14.21 34.75
C ALA A 408 -3.81 -15.29 33.94
N LEU A 409 -3.18 -15.88 32.93
CA LEU A 409 -3.79 -16.91 32.10
C LEU A 409 -4.10 -18.17 32.91
N GLU A 410 -3.12 -18.69 33.65
CA GLU A 410 -3.30 -19.91 34.43
C GLU A 410 -4.35 -19.75 35.53
N ALA A 411 -4.41 -18.58 36.18
CA ALA A 411 -5.47 -18.26 37.14
C ALA A 411 -6.87 -18.25 36.50
N CYS A 412 -7.01 -17.68 35.30
CA CYS A 412 -8.27 -17.69 34.56
C CYS A 412 -8.68 -19.11 34.14
N VAL A 413 -7.74 -19.91 33.62
CA VAL A 413 -8.01 -21.29 33.21
C VAL A 413 -8.39 -22.15 34.41
N GLN A 414 -7.68 -22.02 35.53
CA GLN A 414 -8.01 -22.72 36.78
C GLN A 414 -9.43 -22.35 37.24
N ALA A 415 -9.72 -21.05 37.38
CA ALA A 415 -11.03 -20.57 37.82
C ALA A 415 -12.17 -21.07 36.92
N ARG A 416 -11.99 -21.02 35.60
CA ARG A 416 -12.96 -21.55 34.63
C ARG A 416 -13.19 -23.05 34.82
N ASN A 417 -12.11 -23.81 34.99
CA ASN A 417 -12.20 -25.26 35.17
C ASN A 417 -12.79 -25.66 36.53
N GLU A 418 -12.69 -24.78 37.54
CA GLU A 418 -13.37 -24.89 38.83
C GLU A 418 -14.86 -24.45 38.78
N GLY A 419 -15.34 -23.98 37.62
CA GLY A 419 -16.74 -23.61 37.39
C GLY A 419 -17.07 -22.14 37.65
N ARG A 420 -16.08 -21.27 37.85
CA ARG A 420 -16.30 -19.82 38.00
C ARG A 420 -16.66 -19.17 36.67
N ASP A 421 -17.50 -18.14 36.73
CA ASP A 421 -17.92 -17.38 35.55
C ASP A 421 -16.89 -16.29 35.22
N LEU A 422 -16.05 -16.52 34.22
CA LEU A 422 -15.01 -15.56 33.81
C LEU A 422 -15.57 -14.21 33.35
N ALA A 423 -16.78 -14.18 32.78
CA ALA A 423 -17.39 -12.94 32.29
C ALA A 423 -17.83 -12.04 33.46
N ARG A 424 -18.22 -12.62 34.59
CA ARG A 424 -18.70 -11.88 35.77
C ARG A 424 -17.61 -11.69 36.83
N GLU A 425 -16.80 -12.71 37.06
CA GLU A 425 -15.83 -12.79 38.16
C GLU A 425 -14.39 -12.52 37.71
N GLY A 426 -14.16 -12.28 36.41
CA GLY A 426 -12.82 -12.16 35.83
C GLY A 426 -11.91 -11.15 36.53
N ASN A 427 -12.43 -9.97 36.87
CA ASN A 427 -11.65 -8.94 37.57
C ASN A 427 -11.26 -9.37 39.00
N GLU A 428 -12.11 -10.13 39.69
CA GLU A 428 -11.83 -10.62 41.03
C GLU A 428 -10.75 -11.70 41.00
N ILE A 429 -10.83 -12.64 40.05
CA ILE A 429 -9.82 -13.68 39.81
C ILE A 429 -8.44 -13.04 39.60
N ILE A 430 -8.34 -12.02 38.75
CA ILE A 430 -7.07 -11.31 38.51
C ILE A 430 -6.55 -10.63 39.78
N ARG A 431 -7.42 -9.97 40.56
CA ARG A 431 -7.02 -9.34 41.84
C ARG A 431 -6.57 -10.37 42.88
N GLU A 432 -7.21 -11.54 42.93
CA GLU A 432 -6.82 -12.63 43.81
C GLU A 432 -5.43 -13.16 43.45
N ALA A 433 -5.16 -13.39 42.16
CA ALA A 433 -3.85 -13.79 41.67
C ALA A 433 -2.75 -12.74 41.96
N SER A 434 -3.11 -11.45 41.89
CA SER A 434 -2.19 -10.33 42.16
C SER A 434 -1.70 -10.27 43.60
N LYS A 435 -2.42 -10.89 44.56
CA LYS A 435 -2.00 -10.91 45.97
C LYS A 435 -0.73 -11.72 46.20
N TRP A 436 -0.46 -12.71 45.37
CA TRP A 436 0.69 -13.60 45.51
C TRP A 436 1.69 -13.52 44.33
N SER A 437 1.34 -12.89 43.21
CA SER A 437 2.28 -12.55 42.13
C SER A 437 2.54 -11.04 42.07
N PRO A 438 3.72 -10.58 42.54
CA PRO A 438 4.11 -9.18 42.47
C PRO A 438 4.19 -8.63 41.03
N GLU A 439 4.61 -9.47 40.08
CA GLU A 439 4.68 -9.11 38.67
C GLU A 439 3.29 -8.83 38.10
N LEU A 440 2.31 -9.69 38.41
CA LEU A 440 0.93 -9.45 38.02
C LEU A 440 0.36 -8.19 38.67
N ALA A 441 0.63 -7.96 39.97
CA ALA A 441 0.18 -6.76 40.66
C ALA A 441 0.72 -5.48 40.01
N ALA A 442 2.00 -5.46 39.64
CA ALA A 442 2.63 -4.34 38.93
C ALA A 442 1.99 -4.11 37.55
N ALA A 443 1.77 -5.18 36.77
CA ALA A 443 1.08 -5.09 35.48
C ALA A 443 -0.36 -4.57 35.61
N CYS A 444 -1.09 -5.05 36.62
CA CYS A 444 -2.45 -4.63 36.91
C CYS A 444 -2.53 -3.15 37.23
N GLU A 445 -1.61 -2.62 38.05
CA GLU A 445 -1.60 -1.21 38.42
C GLU A 445 -1.33 -0.30 37.22
N VAL A 446 -0.41 -0.69 36.33
CA VAL A 446 -0.03 0.11 35.15
C VAL A 446 -1.19 0.23 34.13
N TRP A 447 -2.00 -0.81 33.95
CA TRP A 447 -2.99 -0.85 32.87
C TRP A 447 -4.47 -0.90 33.32
N LYS A 448 -4.77 -0.67 34.60
CA LYS A 448 -6.15 -0.77 35.14
C LYS A 448 -7.18 0.16 34.47
N GLU A 449 -6.75 1.30 33.97
CA GLU A 449 -7.64 2.30 33.34
C GLU A 449 -7.67 2.21 31.81
N ILE A 450 -6.83 1.35 31.21
CA ILE A 450 -6.70 1.29 29.75
C ILE A 450 -7.79 0.39 29.18
N LYS A 451 -8.62 0.98 28.32
CA LYS A 451 -9.67 0.30 27.55
C LYS A 451 -9.76 0.88 26.14
N PHE A 452 -10.23 0.08 25.20
CA PHE A 452 -10.43 0.48 23.80
C PHE A 452 -11.91 0.31 23.43
N GLU A 453 -12.70 1.36 23.68
CA GLU A 453 -14.14 1.35 23.45
C GLU A 453 -14.48 2.25 22.24
N PHE A 454 -14.76 1.61 21.10
CA PHE A 454 -15.12 2.28 19.85
C PHE A 454 -16.26 1.53 19.16
N ALA A 455 -17.11 2.25 18.43
CA ALA A 455 -18.12 1.62 17.60
C ALA A 455 -17.46 0.75 16.51
N ALA A 456 -17.92 -0.49 16.39
CA ALA A 456 -17.47 -1.40 15.34
C ALA A 456 -18.00 -0.92 13.98
N MET A 457 -17.12 -0.82 12.98
CA MET A 457 -17.51 -0.45 11.61
C MET A 457 -18.18 -1.62 10.87
N ASP A 458 -17.71 -2.84 11.14
CA ASP A 458 -18.28 -4.07 10.59
C ASP A 458 -19.16 -4.72 11.66
N THR A 459 -20.48 -4.57 11.51
CA THR A 459 -21.49 -5.06 12.45
C THR A 459 -22.31 -6.18 11.82
N PHE A 460 -22.81 -7.07 12.66
CA PHE A 460 -23.56 -8.24 12.20
C PHE A 460 -24.78 -7.86 11.35
N TYR A 461 -25.04 -8.68 10.32
CA TYR A 461 -26.27 -8.66 9.52
C TYR A 461 -26.81 -10.07 9.26
N LEU A 462 -26.03 -11.13 9.45
CA LEU A 462 -26.43 -12.45 8.97
C LEU A 462 -27.28 -13.22 9.98
N ARG A 463 -28.58 -13.33 9.66
CA ARG A 463 -29.46 -14.43 10.07
C ARG A 463 -29.43 -15.60 9.08
N SER A 464 -28.62 -15.51 8.01
CA SER A 464 -28.44 -16.55 7.00
C SER A 464 -27.05 -17.18 7.13
N GLU A 465 -26.96 -18.25 7.91
CA GLU A 465 -26.11 -19.35 7.47
C GLU A 465 -26.69 -19.82 6.13
N ILE A 466 -25.88 -19.91 5.09
CA ILE A 466 -26.26 -20.72 3.91
C ILE A 466 -26.46 -22.13 4.46
N SER A 467 -27.73 -22.48 4.67
CA SER A 467 -28.19 -23.68 5.39
C SER A 467 -27.34 -24.89 4.99
N ILE A 468 -26.50 -25.35 5.92
CA ILE A 468 -25.97 -26.70 5.86
C ILE A 468 -27.16 -27.61 6.12
N ASP A 469 -27.55 -28.38 5.10
CA ASP A 469 -28.56 -29.42 5.27
C ASP A 469 -28.20 -30.29 6.49
N LYS A 470 -29.19 -30.38 7.38
CA LYS A 470 -29.20 -31.19 8.61
C LYS A 470 -28.79 -32.63 8.31
N TYR A 471 -27.53 -32.99 8.52
CA TYR A 471 -27.16 -34.30 9.04
C TYR A 471 -25.85 -34.21 9.82
N ILE A 472 -25.95 -34.62 11.09
CA ILE A 472 -24.90 -34.91 12.09
C ILE A 472 -24.72 -33.84 13.18
N SER A 473 -25.38 -34.17 14.30
CA SER A 473 -25.12 -33.88 15.72
C SER A 473 -25.51 -32.52 16.31
N SER A 474 -26.62 -32.58 17.03
CA SER A 474 -27.14 -31.70 18.06
C SER A 474 -26.10 -31.25 19.11
N GLY A 475 -26.05 -29.95 19.40
CA GLY A 475 -25.36 -29.40 20.58
C GLY A 475 -25.29 -27.87 20.63
N SER A 476 -26.36 -27.22 21.11
CA SER A 476 -26.37 -25.90 21.79
C SER A 476 -25.57 -24.70 21.20
N ASP A 477 -25.89 -24.24 19.98
CA ASP A 477 -25.29 -23.00 19.43
C ASP A 477 -26.14 -21.72 19.62
N ASN A 478 -27.32 -21.81 20.24
CA ASN A 478 -28.24 -20.67 20.34
C ASN A 478 -28.02 -19.72 21.55
N HIS A 479 -27.07 -20.01 22.45
CA HIS A 479 -26.88 -19.20 23.67
C HIS A 479 -25.76 -18.14 23.60
N ILE A 480 -24.83 -18.25 22.66
CA ILE A 480 -23.64 -17.37 22.60
C ILE A 480 -23.97 -15.97 22.06
N TYR A 481 -24.87 -15.87 21.08
CA TYR A 481 -25.17 -14.60 20.40
C TYR A 481 -26.13 -13.67 21.17
N SER A 482 -26.86 -14.18 22.15
CA SER A 482 -27.76 -13.39 23.00
C SER A 482 -27.01 -12.56 24.06
N TYR A 483 -25.76 -12.91 24.38
CA TYR A 483 -25.07 -12.38 25.56
C TYR A 483 -24.24 -11.12 25.29
N ILE A 484 -23.84 -10.89 24.03
CA ILE A 484 -23.13 -9.67 23.61
C ILE A 484 -24.04 -8.44 23.78
N TYR A 485 -25.36 -8.60 23.69
CA TYR A 485 -26.31 -7.49 23.82
C TYR A 485 -26.60 -7.11 25.28
N SER A 486 -26.53 -8.06 26.23
CA SER A 486 -26.86 -7.78 27.64
C SER A 486 -25.75 -7.06 28.40
N TYR A 487 -24.49 -7.16 27.98
CA TYR A 487 -23.38 -6.44 28.65
C TYR A 487 -23.27 -4.96 28.22
N ILE A 488 -23.98 -4.56 27.15
CA ILE A 488 -23.96 -3.19 26.60
C ILE A 488 -25.14 -2.35 27.13
N CYS A 489 -26.20 -2.95 27.67
CA CYS A 489 -27.43 -2.23 28.02
C CYS A 489 -27.87 -2.30 29.51
N SER A 490 -27.07 -2.84 30.42
CA SER A 490 -27.39 -2.79 31.86
C SER A 490 -26.50 -1.79 32.59
N GLY A 491 -26.87 -0.52 32.50
CA GLY A 491 -26.23 0.59 33.20
C GLY A 491 -27.09 1.85 33.25
N GLU A 492 -28.42 1.72 33.22
CA GLU A 492 -29.32 2.82 33.55
C GLU A 492 -29.57 2.82 35.07
N SER A 493 -29.06 3.84 35.76
CA SER A 493 -29.68 4.35 36.99
C SER A 493 -29.86 5.85 36.85
N VAL A 494 -31.12 6.23 36.75
CA VAL A 494 -31.69 7.58 36.65
C VAL A 494 -31.48 8.36 37.95
N SER A 495 -31.10 9.64 37.83
CA SER A 495 -31.67 10.71 38.68
C SER A 495 -31.54 12.08 38.00
N ASP A 496 -32.70 12.67 37.72
CA ASP A 496 -32.96 14.04 37.26
C ASP A 496 -32.35 15.13 38.15
N SER A 497 -31.93 16.25 37.57
CA SER A 497 -32.73 17.50 37.56
C SER A 497 -31.97 18.76 37.10
N ASP A 498 -32.67 19.48 36.22
CA ASP A 498 -32.79 20.94 36.06
C ASP A 498 -31.66 21.85 35.49
N ARG A 499 -32.01 22.39 34.32
CA ARG A 499 -32.04 23.82 33.91
C ARG A 499 -30.75 24.64 33.84
N GLY A 500 -30.62 25.33 32.70
CA GLY A 500 -30.21 26.73 32.69
C GLY A 500 -29.30 27.16 31.55
N SER A 501 -29.88 27.87 30.59
CA SER A 501 -29.19 28.65 29.57
C SER A 501 -28.23 29.70 30.13
N SER A 502 -27.14 29.98 29.39
CA SER A 502 -26.76 31.31 28.86
C SER A 502 -25.25 31.61 28.90
N SER A 503 -24.83 32.31 27.85
CA SER A 503 -23.55 32.97 27.59
C SER A 503 -22.94 33.76 28.74
N ILE A 504 -21.59 33.88 28.79
CA ILE A 504 -20.82 35.14 28.81
C ILE A 504 -19.29 34.89 28.88
N ARG A 505 -18.57 35.92 28.40
CA ARG A 505 -17.16 36.13 28.04
C ARG A 505 -16.10 36.15 29.18
N THR A 506 -14.86 35.93 28.72
CA THR A 506 -13.56 36.63 28.99
C THR A 506 -12.80 36.56 30.32
N GLY A 507 -11.48 36.44 30.16
CA GLY A 507 -10.41 36.88 31.09
C GLY A 507 -9.76 35.69 31.82
N GLY A 508 -8.44 35.50 31.91
CA GLY A 508 -7.27 36.36 31.71
C GLY A 508 -6.20 35.91 32.73
N ASN A 509 -4.92 36.16 32.41
CA ASN A 509 -3.70 35.97 33.23
C ASN A 509 -3.03 34.57 33.20
N GLY A 510 -1.71 34.46 33.05
CA GLY A 510 -0.70 35.51 32.94
C GLY A 510 0.73 34.98 32.76
N SER A 511 1.57 35.92 32.28
CA SER A 511 3.02 36.13 32.53
C SER A 511 3.99 34.94 32.42
N ASP A 512 4.87 34.89 31.42
CA ASP A 512 6.14 35.65 31.25
C ASP A 512 7.25 35.29 32.25
N PHE A 513 8.44 34.88 31.76
CA PHE A 513 9.65 35.73 31.74
C PHE A 513 10.93 34.99 31.25
N ASN A 514 11.45 35.47 30.10
CA ASN A 514 12.84 35.82 29.71
C ASN A 514 14.05 34.87 29.86
N ILE A 515 14.91 34.87 28.81
CA ILE A 515 16.23 35.57 28.83
C ILE A 515 16.71 35.89 27.39
N ARG A 516 17.30 37.09 27.29
CA ARG A 516 17.77 37.89 26.14
C ARG A 516 19.02 37.35 25.40
N GLY A 517 19.20 37.78 24.14
CA GLY A 517 20.44 38.46 23.76
C GLY A 517 20.96 38.32 22.32
N ARG A 518 20.54 39.22 21.40
CA ARG A 518 21.38 40.20 20.67
C ARG A 518 20.66 40.69 19.41
N SER A 519 20.21 41.94 19.46
CA SER A 519 19.84 42.77 18.33
C SER A 519 21.09 43.23 17.58
N ASN A 520 21.03 43.25 16.25
CA ASN A 520 21.71 44.23 15.43
C ASN A 520 20.65 44.91 14.57
N ASP A 521 20.36 46.15 14.93
CA ASP A 521 19.57 47.09 14.13
C ASP A 521 20.25 47.36 12.79
N PHE A 522 19.47 47.33 11.71
CA PHE A 522 19.76 48.06 10.48
C PHE A 522 18.44 48.49 9.81
N ASP A 523 17.72 49.40 10.46
CA ASP A 523 16.63 50.17 9.83
C ASP A 523 17.19 51.38 9.07
N GLY A 524 18.02 51.11 8.06
CA GLY A 524 18.78 52.15 7.35
C GLY A 524 19.24 51.74 5.96
N ASN A 525 18.35 51.27 5.07
CA ASN A 525 18.53 51.33 3.61
C ASN A 525 17.34 50.74 2.79
N LYS A 526 16.19 51.42 2.78
CA LYS A 526 15.12 51.08 1.79
C LYS A 526 15.59 51.26 0.33
N LYS A 527 16.64 52.07 0.08
CA LYS A 527 17.13 52.41 -1.27
C LYS A 527 17.88 51.25 -1.98
N TYR A 528 18.50 50.34 -1.24
CA TYR A 528 19.33 49.25 -1.81
C TYR A 528 18.76 47.85 -1.61
N ARG A 529 17.55 47.71 -1.03
CA ARG A 529 16.93 46.40 -0.74
C ARG A 529 16.76 45.53 -1.98
N HIS A 530 16.58 46.13 -3.16
CA HIS A 530 16.48 45.45 -4.46
C HIS A 530 17.79 44.80 -4.94
N LEU A 531 18.94 45.15 -4.34
CA LEU A 531 20.25 44.56 -4.66
C LEU A 531 20.54 43.27 -3.87
N TRP A 532 19.67 42.89 -2.93
CA TRP A 532 19.89 41.76 -2.03
C TRP A 532 18.74 40.75 -2.12
N VAL A 533 19.09 39.46 -2.05
CA VAL A 533 18.14 38.35 -1.92
C VAL A 533 18.26 37.78 -0.52
N GLN A 534 17.19 37.87 0.26
CA GLN A 534 17.16 37.32 1.61
C GLN A 534 17.00 35.80 1.57
N CYS A 535 17.80 35.08 2.36
CA CYS A 535 17.71 33.64 2.51
C CYS A 535 16.46 33.27 3.31
N GLU A 536 15.62 32.37 2.78
CA GLU A 536 14.42 31.90 3.47
C GLU A 536 14.74 31.03 4.71
N ASN A 537 15.97 30.49 4.80
CA ASN A 537 16.40 29.61 5.90
C ASN A 537 17.13 30.37 7.03
N CYS A 538 18.20 31.11 6.73
CA CYS A 538 18.99 31.82 7.76
C CYS A 538 18.72 33.33 7.84
N TYR A 539 17.80 33.86 7.02
CA TYR A 539 17.49 35.29 6.90
C TYR A 539 18.64 36.20 6.47
N GLY A 540 19.80 35.62 6.11
CA GLY A 540 20.96 36.32 5.58
C GLY A 540 20.71 37.01 4.23
N LEU A 541 21.36 38.15 4.00
CA LEU A 541 21.25 38.90 2.74
C LEU A 541 22.36 38.47 1.76
N ASN A 542 21.98 37.95 0.59
CA ASN A 542 22.89 37.55 -0.48
C ASN A 542 22.91 38.62 -1.58
N TYR A 543 24.08 39.04 -2.04
CA TYR A 543 24.17 40.11 -3.05
C TYR A 543 23.75 39.59 -4.43
N LYS A 544 22.68 40.17 -5.00
CA LYS A 544 22.02 39.68 -6.22
C LYS A 544 22.97 39.52 -7.41
N LYS A 545 24.00 40.37 -7.52
CA LYS A 545 25.00 40.31 -8.60
C LYS A 545 25.85 39.04 -8.59
N PHE A 546 26.23 38.54 -7.42
CA PHE A 546 27.06 37.33 -7.30
C PHE A 546 26.22 36.07 -7.09
N PHE A 547 24.97 36.22 -6.67
CA PHE A 547 24.07 35.12 -6.36
C PHE A 547 23.89 34.13 -7.52
N ARG A 548 23.77 34.63 -8.76
CA ARG A 548 23.70 33.81 -9.98
C ARG A 548 24.97 33.00 -10.20
N SER A 549 26.15 33.63 -10.06
CA SER A 549 27.45 32.96 -10.19
C SER A 549 27.72 31.93 -9.09
N LYS A 550 26.96 32.00 -7.98
CA LYS A 550 26.98 31.03 -6.88
C LYS A 550 25.82 30.03 -6.95
N MET A 551 25.18 29.89 -8.13
CA MET A 551 24.11 28.91 -8.37
C MET A 551 22.92 29.05 -7.41
N ASN A 552 22.62 30.27 -6.98
CA ASN A 552 21.57 30.59 -6.00
C ASN A 552 21.69 29.78 -4.69
N ILE A 553 22.92 29.49 -4.26
CA ILE A 553 23.21 28.90 -2.96
C ILE A 553 23.52 30.04 -1.99
N CYS A 554 22.91 30.01 -0.79
CA CYS A 554 23.17 31.01 0.23
C CYS A 554 24.62 30.93 0.71
N GLU A 555 25.35 32.05 0.67
CA GLU A 555 26.76 32.10 1.08
C GLU A 555 26.94 31.90 2.59
N GLN A 556 25.90 32.15 3.38
CA GLN A 556 25.97 32.06 4.85
C GLN A 556 25.65 30.66 5.37
N CYS A 557 24.65 29.97 4.80
CA CYS A 557 24.17 28.69 5.33
C CYS A 557 24.13 27.54 4.31
N GLY A 558 24.51 27.77 3.05
CA GLY A 558 24.50 26.73 2.02
C GLY A 558 23.10 26.32 1.53
N TYR A 559 22.04 27.02 1.95
CA TYR A 559 20.66 26.70 1.54
C TYR A 559 20.43 27.01 0.05
N HIS A 560 19.75 26.09 -0.64
CA HIS A 560 19.47 26.18 -2.07
C HIS A 560 18.19 27.00 -2.30
N LEU A 561 18.36 28.26 -2.71
CA LEU A 561 17.24 29.15 -2.99
C LEU A 561 16.66 28.89 -4.37
N LYS A 562 15.42 29.37 -4.59
CA LYS A 562 14.72 29.28 -5.87
C LYS A 562 15.58 29.88 -6.99
N MET A 563 15.58 29.20 -8.12
CA MET A 563 16.32 29.56 -9.32
C MET A 563 15.34 29.60 -10.48
N GLY A 564 15.44 30.64 -11.32
CA GLY A 564 14.64 30.71 -12.53
C GLY A 564 15.08 29.63 -13.53
N SER A 565 14.15 29.18 -14.33
CA SER A 565 14.38 28.15 -15.35
C SER A 565 15.49 28.55 -16.34
N SER A 566 15.56 29.81 -16.77
CA SER A 566 16.63 30.30 -17.66
C SER A 566 18.03 30.23 -17.01
N ASP A 567 18.13 30.60 -15.73
CA ASP A 567 19.40 30.47 -14.98
C ASP A 567 19.81 29.01 -14.83
N ARG A 568 18.83 28.13 -14.58
CA ARG A 568 19.06 26.70 -14.45
C ARG A 568 19.50 26.07 -15.76
N ILE A 569 18.93 26.47 -16.89
CA ILE A 569 19.35 26.02 -18.23
C ILE A 569 20.79 26.44 -18.48
N GLU A 570 21.13 27.72 -18.31
CA GLU A 570 22.49 28.24 -18.53
C GLU A 570 23.55 27.52 -17.69
N LEU A 571 23.21 27.10 -16.47
CA LEU A 571 24.10 26.32 -15.62
C LEU A 571 24.19 24.83 -16.00
N SER A 572 23.15 24.27 -16.61
CA SER A 572 23.05 22.83 -16.89
C SER A 572 23.64 22.46 -18.25
N VAL A 573 23.43 23.31 -19.26
CA VAL A 573 23.90 23.06 -20.64
C VAL A 573 25.21 23.79 -20.93
N ASP A 574 25.86 23.45 -22.02
CA ASP A 574 27.08 24.10 -22.50
C ASP A 574 26.74 25.44 -23.15
N SER A 575 27.57 26.45 -22.89
CA SER A 575 27.32 27.82 -23.36
C SER A 575 27.17 27.86 -24.88
N GLY A 576 26.08 28.50 -25.35
CA GLY A 576 25.76 28.63 -26.77
C GLY A 576 25.12 27.40 -27.43
N THR A 577 24.77 26.35 -26.66
CA THR A 577 24.16 25.12 -27.21
C THR A 577 22.65 25.00 -26.99
N TRP A 578 22.05 25.90 -26.21
CA TRP A 578 20.62 25.89 -25.94
C TRP A 578 19.80 26.20 -27.20
N ASP A 579 18.93 25.26 -27.57
CA ASP A 579 17.96 25.41 -28.66
C ASP A 579 16.55 25.12 -28.10
N PRO A 580 15.76 26.15 -27.83
CA PRO A 580 14.47 26.01 -27.17
C PRO A 580 13.40 25.41 -28.10
N MET A 581 12.44 24.72 -27.52
CA MET A 581 11.31 24.09 -28.21
C MET A 581 9.99 24.68 -27.73
N ASP A 582 9.06 24.87 -28.67
CA ASP A 582 7.67 25.27 -28.43
C ASP A 582 7.53 26.55 -27.57
N GLU A 583 8.42 27.54 -27.77
CA GLU A 583 8.46 28.78 -26.99
C GLU A 583 7.14 29.55 -27.04
N ASP A 584 6.51 29.62 -28.22
CA ASP A 584 5.29 30.37 -28.48
C ASP A 584 4.02 29.72 -27.90
N MET A 585 4.12 28.50 -27.36
CA MET A 585 2.96 27.80 -26.82
C MET A 585 2.59 28.36 -25.43
N VAL A 586 1.35 28.84 -25.31
CA VAL A 586 0.78 29.51 -24.14
C VAL A 586 -0.54 28.88 -23.70
N SER A 587 -0.78 28.84 -22.39
CA SER A 587 -2.04 28.32 -21.85
C SER A 587 -3.21 29.26 -22.16
N ILE A 588 -4.36 28.66 -22.43
CA ILE A 588 -5.65 29.36 -22.56
C ILE A 588 -6.53 29.03 -21.36
N ASP A 589 -7.73 29.61 -21.31
CA ASP A 589 -8.76 29.28 -20.32
C ASP A 589 -9.80 28.35 -20.95
N PRO A 590 -9.60 27.01 -20.89
CA PRO A 590 -10.44 26.05 -21.61
C PRO A 590 -11.78 25.76 -20.92
N ILE A 591 -11.92 26.09 -19.64
CA ILE A 591 -13.12 25.80 -18.83
C ILE A 591 -13.84 27.07 -18.38
N GLU A 592 -13.43 28.23 -18.88
CA GLU A 592 -13.97 29.55 -18.49
C GLU A 592 -13.95 29.72 -16.97
N PHE A 593 -12.79 29.51 -16.35
CA PHE A 593 -12.67 29.43 -14.89
C PHE A 593 -13.08 30.76 -14.23
N HIS A 594 -14.22 30.75 -13.54
CA HIS A 594 -14.76 31.90 -12.82
C HIS A 594 -14.18 31.98 -11.40
N SER A 595 -13.51 33.08 -11.09
CA SER A 595 -13.05 33.45 -9.74
C SER A 595 -13.57 34.83 -9.39
N GLU A 596 -13.98 35.03 -8.14
CA GLU A 596 -14.43 36.34 -7.62
C GLU A 596 -13.31 37.39 -7.56
N GLU A 597 -12.04 36.98 -7.57
CA GLU A 597 -10.88 37.87 -7.42
C GLU A 597 -10.32 38.38 -8.77
N GLU A 598 -9.94 37.47 -9.67
CA GLU A 598 -9.30 37.81 -10.95
C GLU A 598 -9.53 36.71 -12.02
N PRO A 599 -9.89 37.06 -13.27
CA PRO A 599 -10.02 36.10 -14.36
C PRO A 599 -8.73 35.31 -14.60
N TYR A 600 -8.86 34.02 -14.94
CA TYR A 600 -7.69 33.15 -15.13
C TYR A 600 -6.74 33.64 -16.23
N ARG A 601 -7.28 34.18 -17.33
CA ARG A 601 -6.47 34.77 -18.42
C ARG A 601 -5.60 35.92 -17.95
N ASP A 602 -6.12 36.78 -17.09
CA ASP A 602 -5.38 37.93 -16.57
C ASP A 602 -4.26 37.50 -15.63
N ARG A 603 -4.51 36.45 -14.84
CA ARG A 603 -3.47 35.81 -14.02
C ARG A 603 -2.33 35.26 -14.88
N ILE A 604 -2.62 34.52 -15.95
CA ILE A 604 -1.57 34.02 -16.87
C ILE A 604 -0.77 35.20 -17.43
N ASN A 605 -1.44 36.22 -17.97
CA ASN A 605 -0.80 37.41 -18.53
C ASN A 605 0.11 38.13 -17.51
N SER A 606 -0.34 38.23 -16.26
CA SER A 606 0.41 38.83 -15.16
C SER A 606 1.71 38.06 -14.87
N TYR A 607 1.64 36.74 -14.76
CA TYR A 607 2.82 35.89 -14.53
C TYR A 607 3.77 35.86 -15.74
N GLN A 608 3.24 35.87 -16.96
CA GLN A 608 4.05 35.99 -18.18
C GLN A 608 4.85 37.31 -18.19
N ARG A 609 4.21 38.45 -17.88
CA ARG A 609 4.90 39.74 -17.78
C ARG A 609 5.92 39.76 -16.65
N LYS A 610 5.61 39.13 -15.52
CA LYS A 610 6.47 39.13 -14.33
C LYS A 610 7.73 38.28 -14.51
N THR A 611 7.60 37.13 -15.15
CA THR A 611 8.69 36.15 -15.31
C THR A 611 9.42 36.26 -16.65
N GLY A 612 8.75 36.82 -17.67
CA GLY A 612 9.24 36.80 -19.05
C GLY A 612 9.06 35.45 -19.74
N LEU A 613 8.39 34.47 -19.11
CA LEU A 613 8.17 33.14 -19.66
C LEU A 613 6.77 33.04 -20.26
N THR A 614 6.59 32.15 -21.24
CA THR A 614 5.26 31.84 -21.78
C THR A 614 4.49 30.87 -20.89
N GLU A 615 5.20 30.03 -20.14
CA GLU A 615 4.62 29.02 -19.26
C GLU A 615 5.63 28.57 -18.17
N ALA A 616 5.18 27.78 -17.19
CA ALA A 616 5.90 27.25 -16.04
C ALA A 616 6.94 26.16 -16.37
N VAL A 617 7.20 25.89 -17.64
CA VAL A 617 8.28 24.99 -18.07
C VAL A 617 8.91 25.53 -19.35
N GLN A 618 10.24 25.48 -19.40
CA GLN A 618 11.02 25.65 -20.62
C GLN A 618 11.55 24.29 -21.05
N THR A 619 11.44 23.96 -22.33
CA THR A 619 11.87 22.70 -22.91
C THR A 619 12.76 22.97 -24.11
N GLY A 620 13.78 22.15 -24.34
CA GLY A 620 14.69 22.33 -25.46
C GLY A 620 15.77 21.27 -25.51
N ILE A 621 16.68 21.43 -26.47
CA ILE A 621 17.88 20.61 -26.60
C ILE A 621 19.11 21.43 -26.24
N GLY A 622 20.17 20.75 -25.83
CA GLY A 622 21.46 21.35 -25.55
C GLY A 622 22.56 20.29 -25.48
N GLN A 623 23.77 20.71 -25.13
CA GLN A 623 24.85 19.77 -24.81
C GLN A 623 25.19 19.85 -23.33
N LEU A 624 25.54 18.73 -22.72
CA LEU A 624 26.08 18.65 -21.37
C LEU A 624 27.46 18.00 -21.44
N ASN A 625 28.52 18.81 -21.28
CA ASN A 625 29.90 18.39 -21.49
C ASN A 625 30.11 17.68 -22.84
N GLY A 626 29.53 18.24 -23.90
CA GLY A 626 29.57 17.70 -25.27
C GLY A 626 28.56 16.57 -25.57
N ILE A 627 27.76 16.12 -24.59
CA ILE A 627 26.72 15.09 -24.79
C ILE A 627 25.41 15.77 -25.19
N PRO A 628 24.86 15.50 -26.39
CA PRO A 628 23.55 16.03 -26.78
C PRO A 628 22.45 15.50 -25.87
N ILE A 629 21.67 16.39 -25.27
CA ILE A 629 20.59 16.07 -24.34
C ILE A 629 19.30 16.81 -24.70
N ALA A 630 18.17 16.22 -24.31
CA ALA A 630 16.90 16.91 -24.21
C ALA A 630 16.67 17.29 -22.74
N ILE A 631 16.23 18.51 -22.47
CA ILE A 631 16.06 18.98 -21.09
C ILE A 631 14.80 19.85 -20.95
N GLY A 632 14.04 19.57 -19.89
CA GLY A 632 12.90 20.37 -19.46
C GLY A 632 13.12 20.93 -18.07
N VAL A 633 12.90 22.23 -17.88
CA VAL A 633 13.14 22.93 -16.63
C VAL A 633 11.90 23.70 -16.20
N MET A 634 11.30 23.27 -15.09
CA MET A 634 10.14 23.94 -14.52
C MET A 634 10.54 25.23 -13.79
N ASP A 635 9.62 26.20 -13.74
CA ASP A 635 9.81 27.48 -13.07
C ASP A 635 8.74 27.71 -12.01
N PHE A 636 9.13 27.64 -10.73
CA PHE A 636 8.20 27.85 -9.62
C PHE A 636 7.69 29.30 -9.53
N GLN A 637 8.38 30.27 -10.12
CA GLN A 637 7.94 31.68 -10.10
C GLN A 637 6.71 31.90 -10.99
N PHE A 638 6.51 31.05 -11.99
CA PHE A 638 5.33 31.08 -12.87
C PHE A 638 4.20 30.25 -12.24
N MET A 639 3.23 30.93 -11.61
CA MET A 639 2.06 30.29 -11.01
C MET A 639 2.38 29.09 -10.09
N GLY A 640 3.46 29.17 -9.31
CA GLY A 640 3.89 28.10 -8.41
C GLY A 640 4.40 26.85 -9.14
N GLY A 641 4.86 26.98 -10.39
CA GLY A 641 5.27 25.84 -11.21
C GLY A 641 4.12 24.89 -11.54
N SER A 642 2.87 25.35 -11.43
CA SER A 642 1.70 24.48 -11.58
C SER A 642 1.60 23.91 -12.99
N MET A 643 1.39 22.59 -13.09
CA MET A 643 1.31 21.90 -14.38
C MET A 643 -0.08 22.11 -15.00
N GLY A 644 -0.16 22.96 -16.03
CA GLY A 644 -1.32 23.08 -16.91
C GLY A 644 -1.24 22.15 -18.13
N SER A 645 -2.23 22.23 -19.02
CA SER A 645 -2.28 21.51 -20.30
C SER A 645 -1.03 21.77 -21.15
N VAL A 646 -0.58 23.02 -21.26
CA VAL A 646 0.61 23.40 -22.03
C VAL A 646 1.91 22.90 -21.41
N VAL A 647 2.01 22.90 -20.07
CA VAL A 647 3.17 22.28 -19.39
C VAL A 647 3.25 20.81 -19.76
N GLY A 648 2.10 20.11 -19.71
CA GLY A 648 1.98 18.72 -20.13
C GLY A 648 2.38 18.47 -21.59
N GLU A 649 1.90 19.33 -22.48
CA GLU A 649 2.17 19.27 -23.92
C GLU A 649 3.66 19.46 -24.23
N LYS A 650 4.27 20.53 -23.69
CA LYS A 650 5.69 20.83 -23.90
C LYS A 650 6.60 19.68 -23.44
N ILE A 651 6.34 19.14 -22.24
CA ILE A 651 7.13 18.02 -21.71
C ILE A 651 6.93 16.76 -22.56
N THR A 652 5.70 16.45 -22.97
CA THR A 652 5.41 15.28 -23.80
C THR A 652 6.14 15.38 -25.15
N ARG A 653 6.05 16.53 -25.83
CA ARG A 653 6.72 16.77 -27.11
C ARG A 653 8.24 16.70 -27.00
N LEU A 654 8.81 17.19 -25.89
CA LEU A 654 10.23 17.04 -25.60
C LEU A 654 10.64 15.56 -25.52
N ILE A 655 9.88 14.75 -24.78
CA ILE A 655 10.15 13.31 -24.61
C ILE A 655 10.01 12.57 -25.95
N GLU A 656 8.97 12.84 -26.72
CA GLU A 656 8.75 12.24 -28.04
C GLU A 656 9.84 12.66 -29.04
N TYR A 657 10.27 13.92 -29.01
CA TYR A 657 11.39 14.40 -29.80
C TYR A 657 12.69 13.68 -29.42
N ALA A 658 12.96 13.57 -28.12
CA ALA A 658 14.12 12.86 -27.60
C ALA A 658 14.10 11.37 -27.97
N ALA A 659 12.93 10.72 -27.90
CA ALA A 659 12.72 9.34 -28.34
C ALA A 659 13.09 9.14 -29.82
N ASN A 660 12.63 10.05 -30.68
CA ASN A 660 12.90 9.98 -32.13
C ASN A 660 14.37 10.27 -32.48
N ARG A 661 15.07 11.04 -31.65
CA ARG A 661 16.48 11.41 -31.83
C ARG A 661 17.45 10.59 -30.99
N SER A 662 16.94 9.67 -30.16
CA SER A 662 17.73 8.88 -29.20
C SER A 662 18.56 9.74 -28.25
N LEU A 663 17.98 10.85 -27.77
CA LEU A 663 18.65 11.76 -26.82
C LEU A 663 18.28 11.37 -25.38
N PRO A 664 19.22 11.39 -24.42
CA PRO A 664 18.91 11.31 -23.00
C PRO A 664 18.05 12.51 -22.56
N VAL A 665 17.13 12.29 -21.61
CA VAL A 665 16.22 13.32 -21.10
C VAL A 665 16.57 13.70 -19.67
N ILE A 666 16.59 15.00 -19.38
CA ILE A 666 16.67 15.55 -18.03
C ILE A 666 15.40 16.36 -17.74
N MET A 667 14.74 16.10 -16.62
CA MET A 667 13.65 16.96 -16.13
C MET A 667 14.00 17.57 -14.78
N VAL A 668 14.07 18.90 -14.72
CA VAL A 668 14.20 19.65 -13.46
C VAL A 668 12.80 20.05 -12.98
N CYS A 669 12.36 19.43 -11.91
CA CYS A 669 11.02 19.59 -11.35
C CYS A 669 11.00 20.67 -10.25
N ALA A 670 10.03 21.58 -10.36
CA ALA A 670 9.73 22.61 -9.39
C ALA A 670 8.24 22.96 -9.50
N SER A 671 7.41 22.49 -8.57
CA SER A 671 5.95 22.62 -8.71
C SER A 671 5.21 22.54 -7.39
N GLY A 672 4.11 23.30 -7.29
CA GLY A 672 3.09 23.16 -6.25
C GLY A 672 2.02 22.11 -6.57
N GLY A 673 1.99 21.56 -7.79
CA GLY A 673 1.02 20.54 -8.21
C GLY A 673 0.31 20.84 -9.53
N ALA A 674 -0.89 20.27 -9.69
CA ALA A 674 -1.72 20.47 -10.88
C ALA A 674 -2.35 21.88 -10.88
N ARG A 675 -2.51 22.47 -12.07
CA ARG A 675 -3.17 23.77 -12.25
C ARG A 675 -4.68 23.62 -12.19
N MET A 676 -5.25 23.92 -11.03
CA MET A 676 -6.69 23.79 -10.76
C MET A 676 -7.57 24.60 -11.74
N GLN A 677 -7.07 25.73 -12.24
CA GLN A 677 -7.80 26.60 -13.17
C GLN A 677 -8.05 25.96 -14.54
N GLU A 678 -7.35 24.87 -14.87
CA GLU A 678 -7.57 24.10 -16.11
C GLU A 678 -8.29 22.76 -15.83
N GLY A 679 -8.69 22.51 -14.57
CA GLY A 679 -9.50 21.36 -14.18
C GLY A 679 -8.89 20.00 -14.55
N SER A 680 -9.72 19.13 -15.12
CA SER A 680 -9.31 17.78 -15.53
C SER A 680 -8.24 17.77 -16.62
N LEU A 681 -8.18 18.79 -17.48
CA LEU A 681 -7.17 18.88 -18.54
C LEU A 681 -5.75 18.95 -17.97
N SER A 682 -5.58 19.64 -16.84
CA SER A 682 -4.33 19.67 -16.09
C SER A 682 -3.99 18.30 -15.50
N LEU A 683 -4.96 17.60 -14.89
CA LEU A 683 -4.74 16.28 -14.29
C LEU A 683 -4.38 15.21 -15.34
N MET A 684 -5.00 15.25 -16.52
CA MET A 684 -4.72 14.31 -17.61
C MET A 684 -3.29 14.40 -18.13
N GLN A 685 -2.61 15.54 -17.93
CA GLN A 685 -1.19 15.67 -18.32
C GLN A 685 -0.27 14.71 -17.55
N MET A 686 -0.65 14.32 -16.32
CA MET A 686 0.11 13.31 -15.55
C MET A 686 0.16 12.00 -16.32
N ALA A 687 -1.00 11.51 -16.77
CA ALA A 687 -1.11 10.27 -17.53
C ALA A 687 -0.43 10.40 -18.91
N LYS A 688 -0.61 11.55 -19.59
CA LYS A 688 0.01 11.82 -20.88
C LYS A 688 1.53 11.74 -20.82
N ILE A 689 2.16 12.46 -19.89
CA ILE A 689 3.62 12.46 -19.76
C ILE A 689 4.11 11.08 -19.30
N SER A 690 3.43 10.44 -18.34
CA SER A 690 3.83 9.11 -17.86
C SER A 690 3.79 8.06 -18.99
N SER A 691 2.79 8.15 -19.88
CA SER A 691 2.71 7.28 -21.06
C SER A 691 3.85 7.54 -22.06
N ALA A 692 4.23 8.81 -22.27
CA ALA A 692 5.35 9.15 -23.15
C ALA A 692 6.70 8.67 -22.57
N LEU A 693 6.89 8.83 -21.26
CA LEU A 693 8.07 8.30 -20.56
C LEU A 693 8.12 6.77 -20.61
N TYR A 694 6.98 6.08 -20.46
CA TYR A 694 6.93 4.63 -20.59
C TYR A 694 7.42 4.17 -21.97
N ASP A 695 6.96 4.80 -23.07
CA ASP A 695 7.47 4.48 -24.41
C ASP A 695 8.98 4.78 -24.54
N TYR A 696 9.42 5.93 -24.03
CA TYR A 696 10.81 6.38 -24.05
C TYR A 696 11.75 5.41 -23.30
N GLN A 697 11.39 5.00 -22.09
CA GLN A 697 12.23 4.11 -21.26
C GLN A 697 12.09 2.65 -21.68
N PHE A 698 10.86 2.15 -21.86
CA PHE A 698 10.63 0.72 -22.08
C PHE A 698 10.82 0.30 -23.54
N ASN A 699 10.21 1.03 -24.49
CA ASN A 699 10.25 0.66 -25.91
C ASN A 699 11.51 1.17 -26.59
N LYS A 700 11.96 2.40 -26.28
CA LYS A 700 13.19 2.97 -26.86
C LYS A 700 14.45 2.67 -26.05
N LYS A 701 14.34 2.24 -24.79
CA LYS A 701 15.47 1.91 -23.90
C LYS A 701 16.43 3.08 -23.73
N LEU A 702 15.87 4.29 -23.60
CA LEU A 702 16.62 5.52 -23.41
C LEU A 702 16.57 5.95 -21.94
N PHE A 703 17.59 6.71 -21.53
CA PHE A 703 17.83 7.04 -20.13
C PHE A 703 17.28 8.41 -19.75
N TYR A 704 16.47 8.41 -18.70
CA TYR A 704 15.76 9.57 -18.18
C TYR A 704 16.19 9.89 -16.74
N VAL A 705 16.63 11.12 -16.50
CA VAL A 705 16.98 11.62 -15.16
C VAL A 705 15.99 12.69 -14.71
N SER A 706 15.43 12.51 -13.51
CA SER A 706 14.60 13.52 -12.85
C SER A 706 15.39 14.23 -11.75
N ILE A 707 15.23 15.55 -11.64
CA ILE A 707 15.91 16.40 -10.64
C ILE A 707 14.86 17.18 -9.84
N LEU A 708 14.70 16.85 -8.58
CA LEU A 708 13.71 17.40 -7.67
C LEU A 708 14.27 18.61 -6.92
N THR A 709 13.61 19.76 -7.10
CA THR A 709 14.00 21.01 -6.43
C THR A 709 12.92 21.47 -5.44
N SER A 710 13.22 22.51 -4.65
CA SER A 710 12.31 22.99 -3.61
C SER A 710 11.34 24.08 -4.13
N PRO A 711 10.01 23.87 -4.07
CA PRO A 711 9.29 22.64 -3.75
C PRO A 711 8.98 21.80 -5.02
N THR A 712 8.84 20.48 -4.85
CA THR A 712 8.28 19.59 -5.88
C THR A 712 7.14 18.80 -5.26
N THR A 713 5.89 19.12 -5.64
CA THR A 713 4.71 18.51 -5.02
C THR A 713 3.56 18.13 -5.97
N GLY A 714 2.58 17.40 -5.43
CA GLY A 714 1.30 17.14 -6.09
C GLY A 714 1.40 16.28 -7.35
N GLY A 715 0.75 16.73 -8.42
CA GLY A 715 0.71 15.98 -9.68
C GLY A 715 2.08 15.74 -10.31
N VAL A 716 3.06 16.61 -10.07
CA VAL A 716 4.43 16.44 -10.61
C VAL A 716 5.17 15.33 -9.87
N THR A 717 5.10 15.25 -8.53
CA THR A 717 5.65 14.13 -7.78
C THR A 717 4.93 12.82 -8.09
N ALA A 718 3.61 12.85 -8.29
CA ALA A 718 2.86 11.65 -8.65
C ALA A 718 2.99 11.22 -10.12
N SER A 719 3.79 11.91 -10.93
CA SER A 719 4.02 11.57 -12.34
C SER A 719 5.51 11.67 -12.67
N PHE A 720 5.88 12.44 -13.70
CA PHE A 720 7.22 12.46 -14.29
C PHE A 720 8.35 12.80 -13.31
N GLY A 721 8.06 13.48 -12.19
CA GLY A 721 9.06 13.75 -11.16
C GLY A 721 9.61 12.49 -10.50
N MET A 722 8.80 11.44 -10.29
CA MET A 722 9.23 10.19 -9.65
C MET A 722 9.43 9.02 -10.63
N LEU A 723 9.41 9.27 -11.95
CA LEU A 723 9.53 8.23 -12.99
C LEU A 723 10.92 8.19 -13.65
N GLY A 724 11.91 8.91 -13.10
CA GLY A 724 13.29 8.85 -13.58
C GLY A 724 13.90 7.46 -13.42
N ASP A 725 14.76 7.05 -14.36
CA ASP A 725 15.66 5.90 -14.16
C ASP A 725 16.64 6.19 -13.01
N ILE A 726 17.02 7.46 -12.87
CA ILE A 726 17.68 8.03 -11.69
C ILE A 726 16.92 9.29 -11.28
N ILE A 727 16.56 9.37 -10.00
CA ILE A 727 15.86 10.49 -9.38
C ILE A 727 16.83 11.18 -8.42
N ILE A 728 17.21 12.40 -8.74
CA ILE A 728 18.15 13.21 -7.95
C ILE A 728 17.36 14.26 -7.18
N ALA A 729 17.68 14.51 -5.92
CA ALA A 729 17.13 15.65 -5.16
C ALA A 729 18.18 16.70 -4.83
N GLU A 730 17.78 17.96 -4.75
CA GLU A 730 18.63 19.01 -4.17
C GLU A 730 18.61 18.95 -2.62
N PRO A 731 19.71 19.34 -1.95
CA PRO A 731 19.76 19.41 -0.49
C PRO A 731 18.67 20.32 0.07
N ASN A 732 18.01 19.88 1.14
CA ASN A 732 16.90 20.54 1.83
C ASN A 732 15.67 20.81 0.93
N ALA A 733 15.54 20.15 -0.22
CA ALA A 733 14.38 20.33 -1.08
C ALA A 733 13.11 19.82 -0.40
N TYR A 734 12.03 20.60 -0.47
CA TYR A 734 10.71 20.19 0.01
C TYR A 734 10.01 19.37 -1.07
N ILE A 735 9.85 18.07 -0.83
CA ILE A 735 9.28 17.12 -1.78
C ILE A 735 8.09 16.42 -1.12
N ALA A 736 6.92 16.42 -1.76
CA ALA A 736 5.73 15.83 -1.16
C ALA A 736 4.66 15.46 -2.17
N PHE A 737 3.90 14.38 -1.95
CA PHE A 737 2.67 14.17 -2.72
C PHE A 737 1.58 15.19 -2.32
N ALA A 738 1.28 15.27 -1.02
CA ALA A 738 0.39 16.27 -0.44
C ALA A 738 1.17 17.20 0.49
N GLY A 739 0.92 18.50 0.43
CA GLY A 739 1.61 19.44 1.33
C GLY A 739 1.25 19.23 2.79
N LYS A 740 2.16 19.56 3.72
CA LYS A 740 1.98 19.48 5.18
C LYS A 740 0.56 19.86 5.64
N ARG A 741 0.10 21.06 5.27
CA ARG A 741 -1.24 21.57 5.61
C ARG A 741 -2.37 20.62 5.18
N VAL A 742 -2.29 20.06 3.96
CA VAL A 742 -3.32 19.16 3.43
C VAL A 742 -3.35 17.86 4.23
N ILE A 743 -2.18 17.29 4.52
CA ILE A 743 -2.07 16.06 5.33
C ILE A 743 -2.62 16.30 6.74
N GLU A 744 -2.26 17.40 7.38
CA GLU A 744 -2.74 17.71 8.74
C GLU A 744 -4.26 17.92 8.79
N GLN A 745 -4.82 18.61 7.80
CA GLN A 745 -6.27 18.82 7.69
C GLN A 745 -7.04 17.52 7.39
N THR A 746 -6.51 16.66 6.53
CA THR A 746 -7.17 15.40 6.15
C THR A 746 -7.06 14.33 7.24
N LEU A 747 -5.89 14.23 7.89
CA LEU A 747 -5.61 13.17 8.86
C LEU A 747 -5.81 13.59 10.32
N ASN A 748 -6.09 14.87 10.57
CA ASN A 748 -6.20 15.49 11.89
C ASN A 748 -5.00 15.15 12.81
N LYS A 749 -3.80 15.12 12.22
CA LYS A 749 -2.53 14.76 12.87
C LYS A 749 -1.46 15.74 12.44
N THR A 750 -0.60 16.15 13.36
CA THR A 750 0.55 16.99 13.04
C THR A 750 1.57 16.22 12.21
N VAL A 751 2.09 16.86 11.16
CA VAL A 751 3.16 16.30 10.34
C VAL A 751 4.49 16.76 10.95
N PRO A 752 5.37 15.83 11.37
CA PRO A 752 6.65 16.19 11.98
C PRO A 752 7.46 17.11 11.07
N ASP A 753 8.11 18.12 11.66
CA ASP A 753 8.97 19.03 10.93
C ASP A 753 10.14 18.27 10.28
N GLY A 754 10.47 18.65 9.04
CA GLY A 754 11.49 17.98 8.24
C GLY A 754 11.07 16.66 7.58
N SER A 755 9.88 16.12 7.86
CA SER A 755 9.42 14.84 7.25
C SER A 755 9.21 14.88 5.73
N GLN A 756 9.16 16.08 5.15
CA GLN A 756 9.03 16.31 3.70
C GLN A 756 10.29 16.96 3.11
N ALA A 757 11.39 17.00 3.87
CA ALA A 757 12.69 17.45 3.37
C ALA A 757 13.43 16.32 2.65
N ALA A 758 14.26 16.68 1.69
CA ALA A 758 14.99 15.74 0.85
C ALA A 758 15.79 14.72 1.68
N GLU A 759 16.48 15.15 2.72
CA GLU A 759 17.31 14.30 3.58
C GLU A 759 16.47 13.22 4.26
N TYR A 760 15.29 13.58 4.77
CA TYR A 760 14.38 12.63 5.38
C TYR A 760 13.88 11.61 4.36
N LEU A 761 13.48 12.06 3.17
CA LEU A 761 12.92 11.21 2.13
C LEU A 761 13.97 10.31 1.47
N PHE A 762 15.20 10.79 1.34
CA PHE A 762 16.36 10.01 0.93
C PHE A 762 16.63 8.87 1.92
N HIS A 763 16.60 9.16 3.22
CA HIS A 763 16.68 8.11 4.24
C HIS A 763 15.52 7.10 4.21
N LYS A 764 14.38 7.46 3.58
CA LYS A 764 13.26 6.55 3.32
C LYS A 764 13.35 5.82 1.96
N GLY A 765 14.39 6.10 1.17
CA GLY A 765 14.62 5.47 -0.13
C GLY A 765 13.67 5.96 -1.22
N LEU A 766 13.19 7.21 -1.16
CA LEU A 766 12.24 7.73 -2.14
C LEU A 766 12.91 8.15 -3.47
N PHE A 767 14.22 8.40 -3.48
CA PHE A 767 15.02 8.77 -4.65
C PHE A 767 16.51 8.47 -4.42
N ASP A 768 17.34 8.58 -5.46
CA ASP A 768 18.61 7.86 -5.59
C ASP A 768 19.84 8.59 -5.01
N PRO A 769 20.18 9.83 -5.41
CA PRO A 769 21.10 10.65 -4.61
C PRO A 769 20.57 12.05 -4.28
N ILE A 770 21.10 12.63 -3.20
CA ILE A 770 21.03 14.07 -2.95
C ILE A 770 22.30 14.71 -3.50
N VAL A 771 22.17 15.60 -4.49
CA VAL A 771 23.31 16.21 -5.18
C VAL A 771 23.18 17.74 -5.13
N PRO A 772 24.14 18.45 -4.50
CA PRO A 772 24.20 19.91 -4.55
C PRO A 772 24.38 20.42 -5.98
N ARG A 773 23.98 21.67 -6.27
CA ARG A 773 24.06 22.22 -7.65
C ARG A 773 25.48 22.23 -8.23
N ASN A 774 26.50 22.43 -7.40
CA ASN A 774 27.89 22.54 -7.83
C ASN A 774 28.41 21.30 -8.56
N PRO A 775 28.33 20.07 -7.99
CA PRO A 775 28.74 18.85 -8.69
C PRO A 775 27.73 18.34 -9.72
N LEU A 776 26.49 18.85 -9.73
CA LEU A 776 25.38 18.25 -10.48
C LEU A 776 25.67 18.06 -11.97
N LYS A 777 26.26 19.06 -12.64
CA LYS A 777 26.62 18.94 -14.07
C LYS A 777 27.65 17.84 -14.33
N GLY A 778 28.63 17.67 -13.44
CA GLY A 778 29.60 16.58 -13.51
C GLY A 778 28.97 15.21 -13.29
N VAL A 779 28.13 15.09 -12.26
CA VAL A 779 27.39 13.85 -11.95
C VAL A 779 26.51 13.41 -13.13
N LEU A 780 25.75 14.34 -13.73
CA LEU A 780 24.92 14.04 -14.90
C LEU A 780 25.76 13.57 -16.09
N SER A 781 26.92 14.19 -16.32
CA SER A 781 27.85 13.79 -17.38
C SER A 781 28.35 12.36 -17.18
N GLU A 782 28.75 12.01 -15.97
CA GLU A 782 29.22 10.66 -15.62
C GLU A 782 28.10 9.63 -15.78
N LEU A 783 26.88 9.95 -15.32
CA LEU A 783 25.71 9.07 -15.48
C LEU A 783 25.42 8.78 -16.96
N PHE A 784 25.43 9.80 -17.83
CA PHE A 784 25.21 9.60 -19.26
C PHE A 784 26.35 8.86 -19.95
N GLN A 785 27.61 9.08 -19.54
CA GLN A 785 28.74 8.32 -20.04
C GLN A 785 28.64 6.84 -19.64
N LEU A 786 28.34 6.54 -18.37
CA LEU A 786 28.15 5.18 -17.87
C LEU A 786 26.99 4.47 -18.59
N HIS A 787 25.87 5.15 -18.80
CA HIS A 787 24.76 4.59 -19.56
C HIS A 787 25.11 4.37 -21.04
N GLY A 788 25.93 5.25 -21.63
CA GLY A 788 26.46 5.11 -23.00
C GLY A 788 27.42 3.94 -23.20
N PHE A 789 27.95 3.33 -22.13
CA PHE A 789 28.91 2.21 -22.19
C PHE A 789 28.27 0.83 -22.43
N PHE A 790 26.95 0.71 -22.53
CA PHE A 790 26.28 -0.52 -22.98
C PHE A 790 25.81 -0.40 -24.44
N PRO A 791 26.65 -0.70 -25.44
CA PRO A 791 26.12 -1.01 -26.75
C PRO A 791 25.36 -2.35 -26.65
N LEU A 792 24.02 -2.30 -26.72
CA LEU A 792 23.20 -3.41 -27.20
C LEU A 792 23.51 -3.65 -28.68
N ASN A 793 24.73 -4.11 -28.97
CA ASN A 793 25.09 -4.69 -30.25
C ASN A 793 25.59 -6.11 -29.96
N GLN A 794 24.70 -7.07 -30.15
CA GLN A 794 25.06 -8.45 -30.48
C GLN A 794 25.83 -8.41 -31.81
N ASN A 795 27.15 -8.12 -31.77
CA ASN A 795 28.16 -8.43 -32.81
C ASN A 795 29.51 -7.72 -32.57
N SER A 796 30.05 -7.72 -31.34
CA SER A 796 31.47 -7.39 -31.17
C SER A 796 32.12 -8.20 -30.05
N SER A 797 32.33 -9.48 -30.32
CA SER A 797 33.36 -10.25 -29.64
C SER A 797 34.74 -9.85 -30.18
N ARG A 798 35.43 -8.93 -29.50
CA ARG A 798 36.90 -8.91 -29.30
C ARG A 798 37.38 -7.59 -28.72
N ALA A 799 38.28 -7.75 -27.75
CA ALA A 799 39.22 -6.77 -27.22
C ALA A 799 38.65 -5.67 -26.31
N LEU A 800 38.73 -5.90 -25.00
CA LEU A 800 39.40 -4.98 -24.07
C LEU A 800 39.53 -5.67 -22.71
N GLY A 801 40.67 -6.35 -22.55
CA GLY A 801 41.21 -6.67 -21.23
C GLY A 801 42.05 -5.48 -20.73
N SER A 802 42.20 -5.43 -19.41
CA SER A 802 43.05 -4.53 -18.62
C SER A 802 42.53 -3.10 -18.42
N VAL A 803 42.83 -2.59 -17.22
CA VAL A 803 42.43 -1.30 -16.61
C VAL A 803 40.94 -1.30 -16.20
N ILE A 804 40.51 -1.33 -14.93
CA ILE A 804 40.98 -0.66 -13.72
C ILE A 804 40.64 -1.58 -12.53
N CYS A 805 41.67 -2.03 -11.80
CA CYS A 805 41.54 -2.57 -10.45
C CYS A 805 42.56 -1.83 -9.60
N SER A 806 42.23 -0.59 -9.25
CA SER A 806 42.95 0.23 -8.26
C SER A 806 42.15 1.50 -8.02
N GLU A 807 41.75 1.71 -6.77
CA GLU A 807 41.11 2.92 -6.20
C GLU A 807 39.59 3.09 -6.45
N LEU A 808 38.79 2.40 -5.62
CA LEU A 808 37.77 2.97 -4.71
C LEU A 808 37.17 1.90 -3.81
#